data_AF-A0A973Q957-F1
#
_entry.id   AF-A0A973Q957-F1
#
_cell.length_a   1.000
_cell.length_b   1.000
_cell.length_c   1.000
_cell.angle_alpha   90.00
_cell.angle_beta   90.00
_cell.angle_gamma   90.00
#
_symmetry.space_group_name_H-M   'P 1'
#
loop_
_entity.id
_entity.type
_entity.pdbx_description
1 polymer ?
#
loop_
_entity_poly.entity_id
_entity_poly.type
_entity_poly.pdbx_seq_one_letter_code
_entity_poly.pdbx_strand_id
1 'polypeptide(L)'
;MTERSSQRTPLTVVAAGAVLELHGPLGPAAVDRALARAVVRRPDLRGWSLDGDDGPQADQAPAKDVLHARLRRHGPGHHTLHLATGRTGGQDGPETAHETAGLMADLLSVPPGPVPLEPALRAVLRTLDEAPHRAHRGMLLRLGETLGPDVLREALAAVLAAHPILRTPLGPGPAGTLLLGTRPQGAPLPDGLLTTARFADRAAFDAAVAGARRGLDPRTGASLRAVHAQGGVPGLAGSDLLFLAVHDLAADPASWRILLEDLDTALGALASGRTPPVQGDAGWLEEWSARLAATSAGRADEAPGPTTPALAAGTASGTAAGSGTPRAAFGAESVTTAGATAPDGDGGPEVVYARFSLGARETRLITDVLPHHHRLSAAELIAGAFGQALARWCGSHEAVFDLCTDGRTLLPAHARAIGPYTRARHIRLDADPGLAPARFLVAVASALTADDPPGTGPVSPRAGRLPRVRLTPHDPAQLPAPSSRFTVVGTDEDHAPRPTEGFGEYEVEVRTHVEDGRLHVRAVAGGVVRADLDVLCGQLRSVLEHLAGPEAEGAPAPYPEPVVAATPRQQELLAQSLARPGAGHHVEQLQWTWHGPLDSERFTAAWQAVADSETLLRAAFDPRDHTRITLHEHATVPVERLSHQDITWPSLLERDRRRAVDVHRPAPLRITLHEGPVSEAGAAQTRVLLTFHQALVDTWSAQVLLREFYRAYLNEGSPAGGERRPDLRDYARWLDEQDTAGAQDFWAGATPPPGAAVHPARLGAPTSHTGFRRISRRLSRQDAVRLVHWAAGCGVTESAALHAAWALLLHRATGAAQPATVAFGVSVDGRGICLDGVEQLTGPLLGVLPMSIDVDPAGTVPQLLTALRDRALDMSAYEWVSAEQLRRWNARGDDEELFATAVFFERPVRPADDLVAELAGHGITFEPPHSTGASSTLPIGLLARYDRLGNLVITAIHDRSRFAESEAAKLLAQSMRLLRVFPDLADGSRPIAAVLDALSDSQVPRMAPAAGPGDTVLATLSPGRQTDGPAVCLVPPPGADHACYGVLVPLHAGPGPLLAVTTAQAEPHAVAQALLTVLGPNRPLVLAGWSGSGQPAHRIAAHVTAGTGHTPVIVTHGAGKPDAESLTNALDRALNSLGEGRYL
;
A
#
# COMPACT_ATOMS: atom_id res chain seq x y z
N MET A 1 24.66 55.39 23.50
CA MET A 1 25.99 54.85 23.91
C MET A 1 25.75 54.02 25.16
N THR A 2 25.89 52.71 25.20
CA THR A 2 26.69 51.77 24.41
C THR A 2 25.86 50.54 24.02
N GLU A 3 26.08 50.07 22.81
CA GLU A 3 25.50 48.87 22.19
C GLU A 3 25.64 47.62 23.06
N ARG A 4 24.60 46.78 23.10
CA ARG A 4 24.77 45.33 22.98
C ARG A 4 23.66 44.77 22.09
N SER A 5 24.02 44.65 20.81
CA SER A 5 23.58 43.57 19.92
C SER A 5 23.29 42.29 20.72
N SER A 6 22.02 41.92 20.83
CA SER A 6 21.66 40.54 21.17
C SER A 6 21.72 39.71 19.90
N GLN A 7 22.92 39.52 19.37
CA GLN A 7 23.26 38.27 18.69
C GLN A 7 22.87 37.17 19.68
N ARG A 8 21.75 36.49 19.41
CA ARG A 8 21.43 35.25 20.13
C ARG A 8 22.55 34.29 19.79
N THR A 9 23.42 34.06 20.76
CA THR A 9 24.52 33.10 20.66
C THR A 9 23.92 31.77 20.19
N PRO A 10 24.42 31.15 19.11
CA PRO A 10 23.95 29.85 18.69
C PRO A 10 24.10 28.87 19.85
N LEU A 11 23.07 28.08 20.08
CA LEU A 11 23.07 27.09 21.14
C LEU A 11 24.19 26.09 20.84
N THR A 12 25.24 26.08 21.66
CA THR A 12 26.33 25.11 21.49
C THR A 12 25.97 23.90 22.34
N VAL A 13 25.68 22.79 21.69
CA VAL A 13 25.40 21.50 22.33
C VAL A 13 26.64 20.62 22.21
N VAL A 14 27.22 20.24 23.34
CA VAL A 14 28.32 19.28 23.40
C VAL A 14 27.78 18.00 24.01
N ALA A 15 27.71 16.93 23.20
CA ALA A 15 27.27 15.63 23.67
C ALA A 15 28.48 14.81 24.15
N ALA A 16 28.47 14.45 25.42
CA ALA A 16 29.44 13.54 26.04
C ALA A 16 28.67 12.34 26.60
N GLY A 17 28.35 11.42 25.70
CA GLY A 17 27.53 10.26 26.00
C GLY A 17 26.09 10.59 26.33
N ALA A 18 25.55 10.09 27.45
CA ALA A 18 24.18 10.39 27.89
C ALA A 18 24.02 11.78 28.54
N VAL A 19 25.04 12.64 28.43
CA VAL A 19 25.07 13.97 29.03
C VAL A 19 25.24 15.02 27.94
N LEU A 20 24.33 16.00 27.90
CA LEU A 20 24.41 17.14 27.01
C LEU A 20 24.81 18.38 27.81
N GLU A 21 25.95 18.98 27.47
CA GLU A 21 26.30 20.34 27.89
C GLU A 21 25.68 21.35 26.93
N LEU A 22 24.88 22.25 27.49
CA LEU A 22 24.09 23.23 26.75
C LEU A 22 24.58 24.63 27.13
N HIS A 23 25.23 25.30 26.17
CA HIS A 23 25.70 26.68 26.34
C HIS A 23 24.80 27.65 25.54
N GLY A 24 24.01 28.44 26.26
CA GLY A 24 23.09 29.44 25.69
C GLY A 24 21.83 29.66 26.53
N PRO A 25 20.99 30.66 26.20
CA PRO A 25 19.75 30.94 26.91
C PRO A 25 18.69 29.86 26.63
N LEU A 26 18.75 28.75 27.37
CA LEU A 26 17.86 27.60 27.24
C LEU A 26 16.93 27.49 28.46
N GLY A 27 15.63 27.35 28.23
CA GLY A 27 14.62 27.14 29.27
C GLY A 27 14.18 25.67 29.37
N PRO A 28 13.72 25.19 30.54
CA PRO A 28 13.28 23.80 30.73
C PRO A 28 12.24 23.33 29.71
N ALA A 29 11.33 24.22 29.30
CA ALA A 29 10.29 23.91 28.30
C ALA A 29 10.82 23.62 26.88
N ALA A 30 12.00 24.13 26.51
CA ALA A 30 12.61 23.81 25.22
C ALA A 30 13.30 22.45 25.25
N VAL A 31 13.90 22.09 26.39
CA VAL A 31 14.47 20.75 26.63
C VAL A 31 13.36 19.69 26.66
N ASP A 32 12.24 20.00 27.33
CA ASP A 32 11.08 19.11 27.41
C ASP A 32 10.46 18.82 26.03
N ARG A 33 10.36 19.84 25.16
CA ARG A 33 9.92 19.63 23.76
C ARG A 33 10.90 18.80 22.94
N ALA A 34 12.20 18.99 23.12
CA ALA A 34 13.21 18.18 22.44
C ALA A 34 13.15 16.71 22.91
N LEU A 35 12.93 16.46 24.21
CA LEU A 35 12.70 15.11 24.75
C LEU A 35 11.45 14.47 24.16
N ALA A 36 10.34 15.20 24.09
CA ALA A 36 9.10 14.72 23.50
C ALA A 36 9.30 14.24 22.05
N ARG A 37 9.96 15.07 21.24
CA ARG A 37 10.27 14.78 19.84
C ARG A 37 11.24 13.61 19.70
N ALA A 38 12.21 13.51 20.60
CA ALA A 38 13.16 12.42 20.59
C ALA A 38 12.51 11.07 20.93
N VAL A 39 11.57 11.05 21.88
CA VAL A 39 10.78 9.86 22.21
C VAL A 39 9.85 9.47 21.05
N VAL A 40 9.20 10.43 20.35
CA VAL A 40 8.35 10.10 19.19
C VAL A 40 9.16 9.45 18.06
N ARG A 41 10.42 9.85 17.86
CA ARG A 41 11.34 9.25 16.87
C ARG A 41 11.97 7.94 17.35
N ARG A 42 11.61 7.47 18.55
CA ARG A 42 12.18 6.32 19.25
C ARG A 42 11.08 5.38 19.74
N PRO A 43 10.67 4.38 18.93
CA PRO A 43 9.57 3.48 19.29
C PRO A 43 9.87 2.58 20.50
N ASP A 44 11.13 2.52 20.93
CA ASP A 44 11.60 1.84 22.15
C ASP A 44 11.33 2.62 23.45
N LEU A 45 10.96 3.90 23.36
CA LEU A 45 10.62 4.74 24.51
C LEU A 45 9.10 4.96 24.59
N ARG A 46 8.48 4.71 25.75
CA ARG A 46 7.04 4.87 25.97
C ARG A 46 6.66 6.20 26.63
N GLY A 47 7.65 7.01 27.01
CA GLY A 47 7.47 8.33 27.61
C GLY A 47 8.79 8.95 28.07
N TRP A 48 8.74 10.19 28.56
CA TRP A 48 9.87 10.86 29.20
C TRP A 48 9.44 11.58 30.48
N SER A 49 10.40 11.88 31.35
CA SER A 49 10.23 12.82 32.46
C SER A 49 11.42 13.75 32.56
N LEU A 50 11.17 14.99 32.98
CA LEU A 50 12.19 16.02 33.16
C LEU A 50 12.19 16.51 34.61
N ASP A 51 13.23 16.18 35.36
CA ASP A 51 13.44 16.65 36.73
C ASP A 51 14.24 17.97 36.72
N GLY A 52 13.78 18.94 37.52
CA GLY A 52 14.52 20.18 37.82
C GLY A 52 15.57 20.01 38.92
N ASP A 53 16.29 21.09 39.27
CA ASP A 53 17.34 21.07 40.30
C ASP A 53 16.83 20.70 41.70
N ASP A 54 15.54 20.92 41.98
CA ASP A 54 14.88 20.53 43.24
C ASP A 54 14.27 19.13 43.10
N GLY A 55 15.02 18.11 43.54
CA GLY A 55 14.78 16.70 43.21
C GLY A 55 13.49 16.06 43.77
N PRO A 56 13.06 14.91 43.22
CA PRO A 56 11.92 14.17 43.72
C PRO A 56 12.26 13.37 45.00
N GLN A 57 11.26 13.24 45.88
CA GLN A 57 11.28 12.38 47.06
C GLN A 57 11.64 10.94 46.68
N ALA A 58 12.68 10.41 47.33
CA ALA A 58 13.14 9.04 47.19
C ALA A 58 12.08 8.06 47.71
N ASP A 59 11.16 7.59 46.85
CA ASP A 59 10.46 6.31 47.06
C ASP A 59 9.69 5.74 45.85
N GLN A 60 9.92 6.20 44.61
CA GLN A 60 9.35 5.54 43.42
C GLN A 60 10.45 5.12 42.44
N ALA A 61 10.59 3.81 42.24
CA ALA A 61 11.47 3.26 41.23
C ALA A 61 10.99 3.67 39.82
N PRO A 62 11.89 4.11 38.92
CA PRO A 62 11.51 4.57 37.58
C PRO A 62 10.85 3.44 36.78
N ALA A 63 9.79 3.78 36.03
CA ALA A 63 9.12 2.84 35.14
C ALA A 63 10.05 2.40 34.00
N LYS A 64 9.99 1.12 33.64
CA LYS A 64 10.99 0.43 32.78
C LYS A 64 11.16 0.96 31.35
N ASP A 65 10.22 1.78 30.87
CA ASP A 65 10.12 2.23 29.47
C ASP A 65 10.07 3.77 29.33
N VAL A 66 10.50 4.53 30.36
CA VAL A 66 10.46 5.99 30.39
C VAL A 66 11.87 6.57 30.45
N LEU A 67 12.16 7.55 29.58
CA LEU A 67 13.43 8.28 29.58
C LEU A 67 13.43 9.34 30.69
N HIS A 68 14.33 9.22 31.66
CA HIS A 68 14.49 10.18 32.75
C HIS A 68 15.58 11.18 32.39
N ALA A 69 15.20 12.45 32.26
CA ALA A 69 16.12 13.54 32.01
C ALA A 69 16.24 14.42 33.26
N ARG A 70 17.47 14.71 33.70
CA ARG A 70 17.73 15.62 34.82
C ARG A 70 18.49 16.82 34.31
N LEU A 71 17.86 17.99 34.37
CA LEU A 71 18.48 19.25 33.96
C LEU A 71 19.12 19.92 35.19
N ARG A 72 20.45 20.05 35.17
CA ARG A 72 21.21 20.80 36.18
C ARG A 72 21.62 22.16 35.65
N ARG A 73 21.40 23.22 36.44
CA ARG A 73 21.85 24.56 36.09
C ARG A 73 23.17 24.87 36.79
N HIS A 74 24.23 25.06 36.01
CA HIS A 74 25.56 25.41 36.54
C HIS A 74 25.83 26.92 36.53
N GLY A 75 25.07 27.70 35.74
CA GLY A 75 25.16 29.16 35.70
C GLY A 75 24.21 29.80 34.69
N PRO A 76 24.21 31.14 34.54
CA PRO A 76 23.40 31.81 33.53
C PRO A 76 23.87 31.44 32.12
N GLY A 77 23.08 30.59 31.46
CA GLY A 77 23.35 30.10 30.10
C GLY A 77 24.26 28.86 30.05
N HIS A 78 24.46 28.16 31.17
CA HIS A 78 25.16 26.88 31.20
C HIS A 78 24.32 25.85 31.96
N HIS A 79 23.87 24.83 31.22
CA HIS A 79 23.06 23.74 31.75
C HIS A 79 23.65 22.41 31.31
N THR A 80 23.45 21.40 32.14
CA THR A 80 23.87 20.04 31.86
C THR A 80 22.66 19.13 31.97
N LEU A 81 22.29 18.46 30.88
CA LEU A 81 21.17 17.54 30.84
C LEU A 81 21.69 16.12 30.92
N HIS A 82 21.34 15.41 31.99
CA HIS A 82 21.68 14.01 32.17
C HIS A 82 20.49 13.14 31.77
N LEU A 83 20.66 12.29 30.78
CA LEU A 83 19.66 11.31 30.36
C LEU A 83 19.96 9.95 31.00
N ALA A 84 18.94 9.31 31.53
CA ALA A 84 19.01 8.00 32.15
C ALA A 84 17.77 7.19 31.79
N THR A 85 17.94 5.89 31.59
CA THR A 85 16.83 4.93 31.43
C THR A 85 16.78 4.03 32.66
N GLY A 86 15.58 3.68 33.13
CA GLY A 86 15.38 2.92 34.37
C GLY A 86 15.71 1.43 34.25
N ARG A 87 17.00 1.04 34.22
CA ARG A 87 17.43 -0.36 34.44
C ARG A 87 18.73 -0.47 35.23
N THR A 88 18.66 -1.01 36.44
CA THR A 88 19.82 -1.61 37.12
C THR A 88 20.06 -3.02 36.58
N GLY A 89 21.06 -3.22 35.71
CA GLY A 89 21.68 -4.54 35.51
C GLY A 89 21.73 -5.15 34.10
N GLY A 90 21.70 -4.37 33.01
CA GLY A 90 21.97 -4.89 31.66
C GLY A 90 22.64 -3.82 30.78
N GLN A 91 23.58 -4.23 29.91
CA GLN A 91 24.47 -3.35 29.15
C GLN A 91 23.78 -2.42 28.11
N ASP A 92 22.47 -2.53 27.89
CA ASP A 92 21.73 -1.72 26.90
C ASP A 92 21.25 -0.34 27.41
N GLY A 93 21.27 -0.11 28.73
CA GLY A 93 20.78 1.15 29.33
C GLY A 93 21.52 2.45 28.94
N PRO A 94 22.87 2.44 28.75
CA PRO A 94 23.62 3.61 28.32
C PRO A 94 23.34 3.98 26.86
N GLU A 95 23.27 3.01 25.96
CA GLU A 95 23.25 3.22 24.50
C GLU A 95 22.00 4.00 24.04
N THR A 96 20.81 3.62 24.53
CA THR A 96 19.55 4.37 24.29
C THR A 96 19.64 5.82 24.77
N ALA A 97 20.26 6.09 25.92
CA ALA A 97 20.42 7.45 26.44
C ALA A 97 21.46 8.26 25.65
N HIS A 98 22.50 7.62 25.10
CA HIS A 98 23.51 8.25 24.24
C HIS A 98 22.95 8.60 22.85
N GLU A 99 22.22 7.69 22.22
CA GLU A 99 21.56 7.94 20.93
C GLU A 99 20.45 9.01 21.07
N THR A 100 19.70 8.97 22.16
CA THR A 100 18.70 10.00 22.44
C THR A 100 19.36 11.35 22.73
N ALA A 101 20.52 11.38 23.40
CA ALA A 101 21.32 12.59 23.54
C ALA A 101 21.78 13.13 22.18
N GLY A 102 22.25 12.27 21.27
CA GLY A 102 22.61 12.66 19.91
C GLY A 102 21.44 13.27 19.12
N LEU A 103 20.28 12.62 19.14
CA LEU A 103 19.08 13.12 18.46
C LEU A 103 18.55 14.41 19.10
N MET A 104 18.65 14.54 20.42
CA MET A 104 18.36 15.80 21.12
C MET A 104 19.36 16.90 20.77
N ALA A 105 20.64 16.60 20.58
CA ALA A 105 21.64 17.57 20.16
C ALA A 105 21.30 18.14 18.78
N ASP A 106 20.87 17.30 17.83
CA ASP A 106 20.39 17.72 16.50
C ASP A 106 19.12 18.57 16.59
N LEU A 107 18.14 18.13 17.39
CA LEU A 107 16.87 18.86 17.58
C LEU A 107 17.04 20.20 18.33
N LEU A 108 18.09 20.33 19.14
CA LEU A 108 18.40 21.56 19.90
C LEU A 108 19.33 22.52 19.14
N SER A 109 20.00 22.06 18.07
CA SER A 109 20.99 22.84 17.32
C SER A 109 20.49 23.43 16.00
N VAL A 110 19.34 22.98 15.46
CA VAL A 110 18.75 23.53 14.23
C VAL A 110 17.67 24.59 14.56
N PRO A 111 17.83 25.88 14.19
CA PRO A 111 16.74 26.84 14.28
C PRO A 111 15.69 26.58 13.17
N PRO A 112 14.39 26.81 13.41
CA PRO A 112 13.37 26.66 12.37
C PRO A 112 13.63 27.66 11.23
N GLY A 113 13.82 27.15 10.02
CA GLY A 113 14.07 27.93 8.82
C GLY A 113 12.80 28.61 8.25
N PRO A 114 12.95 29.54 7.29
CA PRO A 114 11.82 30.13 6.57
C PRO A 114 11.04 29.08 5.78
N VAL A 115 9.71 29.12 5.82
CA VAL A 115 8.87 28.08 5.20
C VAL A 115 8.26 28.54 3.87
N PRO A 116 8.44 27.80 2.75
CA PRO A 116 7.83 28.18 1.47
C PRO A 116 6.30 28.23 1.52
N LEU A 117 5.68 29.18 0.81
CA LEU A 117 4.22 29.30 0.69
C LEU A 117 3.75 29.10 -0.76
N GLU A 118 2.58 28.48 -0.91
CA GLU A 118 1.85 28.42 -2.18
C GLU A 118 1.47 29.84 -2.69
N PRO A 119 1.31 30.06 -4.01
CA PRO A 119 1.03 31.37 -4.59
C PRO A 119 -0.17 32.12 -3.96
N ALA A 120 -1.26 31.42 -3.65
CA ALA A 120 -2.45 32.01 -3.04
C ALA A 120 -2.17 32.57 -1.62
N LEU A 121 -1.32 31.87 -0.86
CA LEU A 121 -0.90 32.30 0.48
C LEU A 121 0.24 33.33 0.42
N ARG A 122 1.05 33.34 -0.65
CA ARG A 122 1.98 34.45 -0.93
C ARG A 122 1.27 35.76 -1.18
N ALA A 123 0.10 35.75 -1.83
CA ALA A 123 -0.72 36.95 -1.97
C ALA A 123 -1.25 37.44 -0.62
N VAL A 124 -1.71 36.53 0.25
CA VAL A 124 -2.11 36.84 1.64
C VAL A 124 -0.93 37.35 2.47
N LEU A 125 0.27 36.78 2.26
CA LEU A 125 1.50 37.22 2.93
C LEU A 125 1.91 38.64 2.51
N ARG A 126 1.66 39.04 1.26
CA ARG A 126 1.97 40.38 0.75
C ARG A 126 1.07 41.48 1.31
N THR A 127 -0.17 41.14 1.69
CA THR A 127 -1.15 42.10 2.22
C THR A 127 -1.10 42.23 3.75
N LEU A 128 -0.25 41.44 4.42
CA LEU A 128 -0.11 41.43 5.89
C LEU A 128 0.30 42.78 6.49
N ASP A 129 1.11 43.56 5.78
CA ASP A 129 1.61 44.85 6.29
C ASP A 129 0.58 45.97 6.16
N GLU A 130 -0.32 45.88 5.17
CA GLU A 130 -1.33 46.89 4.91
C GLU A 130 -2.60 46.65 5.73
N ALA A 131 -3.04 45.39 5.86
CA ALA A 131 -4.30 45.08 6.50
C ALA A 131 -4.34 43.63 7.07
N PRO A 132 -3.72 43.39 8.25
CA PRO A 132 -3.50 42.05 8.82
C PRO A 132 -4.79 41.30 9.21
N HIS A 133 -5.93 42.00 9.26
CA HIS A 133 -7.22 41.44 9.59
C HIS A 133 -8.06 41.07 8.35
N ARG A 134 -7.62 41.39 7.12
CA ARG A 134 -8.45 41.19 5.91
C ARG A 134 -8.57 39.72 5.49
N ALA A 135 -7.57 38.87 5.81
CA ALA A 135 -7.54 37.46 5.41
C ALA A 135 -7.96 36.52 6.55
N HIS A 136 -9.26 36.39 6.76
CA HIS A 136 -9.85 35.53 7.78
C HIS A 136 -11.07 34.78 7.27
N ARG A 137 -11.42 33.71 7.98
CA ARG A 137 -12.69 33.00 7.86
C ARG A 137 -13.42 33.03 9.18
N GLY A 138 -14.73 33.16 9.12
CA GLY A 138 -15.61 33.19 10.27
C GLY A 138 -16.70 32.11 10.20
N MET A 139 -17.05 31.57 11.37
CA MET A 139 -18.11 30.57 11.53
C MET A 139 -19.03 30.97 12.68
N LEU A 140 -20.34 31.00 12.41
CA LEU A 140 -21.35 31.22 13.44
C LEU A 140 -21.94 29.88 13.91
N LEU A 141 -21.87 29.67 15.21
CA LEU A 141 -22.38 28.50 15.91
C LEU A 141 -23.56 28.90 16.79
N ARG A 142 -24.59 28.06 16.80
CA ARG A 142 -25.67 28.11 17.79
C ARG A 142 -25.40 27.08 18.86
N LEU A 143 -25.32 27.54 20.10
CA LEU A 143 -25.10 26.66 21.24
C LEU A 143 -26.43 25.97 21.62
N GLY A 144 -26.37 24.65 21.83
CA GLY A 144 -27.50 23.82 22.24
C GLY A 144 -27.86 23.96 23.72
N GLU A 145 -26.95 24.52 24.52
CA GLU A 145 -27.13 24.82 25.94
C GLU A 145 -26.52 26.18 26.29
N THR A 146 -26.98 26.80 27.39
CA THR A 146 -26.40 28.05 27.89
C THR A 146 -25.08 27.76 28.59
N LEU A 147 -23.97 28.08 27.92
CA LEU A 147 -22.62 27.88 28.46
C LEU A 147 -22.11 29.13 29.17
N GLY A 148 -21.44 28.94 30.32
CA GLY A 148 -20.76 30.01 31.04
C GLY A 148 -19.58 30.58 30.22
N PRO A 149 -19.30 31.90 30.30
CA PRO A 149 -18.17 32.51 29.57
C PRO A 149 -16.81 31.89 29.91
N ASP A 150 -16.64 31.40 31.14
CA ASP A 150 -15.40 30.78 31.60
C ASP A 150 -15.18 29.40 30.97
N VAL A 151 -16.25 28.60 30.83
CA VAL A 151 -16.21 27.30 30.14
C VAL A 151 -15.81 27.46 28.68
N LEU A 152 -16.40 28.45 27.99
CA LEU A 152 -16.06 28.76 26.59
C LEU A 152 -14.60 29.24 26.46
N ARG A 153 -14.13 30.07 27.39
CA ARG A 153 -12.75 30.56 27.39
C ARG A 153 -11.75 29.43 27.64
N GLU A 154 -12.04 28.52 28.57
CA GLU A 154 -11.21 27.35 28.85
C GLU A 154 -11.19 26.37 27.66
N ALA A 155 -12.33 26.15 27.00
CA ALA A 155 -12.39 25.31 25.82
C ALA A 155 -11.56 25.88 24.66
N LEU A 156 -11.69 27.19 24.37
CA LEU A 156 -10.87 27.86 23.35
C LEU A 156 -9.38 27.87 23.72
N ALA A 157 -9.05 27.99 25.00
CA ALA A 157 -7.68 27.89 25.49
C ALA A 157 -7.09 26.50 25.26
N ALA A 158 -7.88 25.44 25.46
CA ALA A 158 -7.46 24.07 25.17
C ALA A 158 -7.19 23.84 23.68
N VAL A 159 -8.06 24.35 22.80
CA VAL A 159 -7.85 24.29 21.33
C VAL A 159 -6.57 25.05 20.91
N LEU A 160 -6.34 26.25 21.46
CA LEU A 160 -5.10 27.01 21.22
C LEU A 160 -3.84 26.32 21.76
N ALA A 161 -3.97 25.56 22.85
CA ALA A 161 -2.87 24.80 23.42
C ALA A 161 -2.52 23.58 22.56
N ALA A 162 -3.54 22.90 22.03
CA ALA A 162 -3.40 21.76 21.13
C ALA A 162 -2.79 22.16 19.78
N HIS A 163 -3.08 23.37 19.28
CA HIS A 163 -2.64 23.81 17.95
C HIS A 163 -1.69 25.03 17.99
N PRO A 164 -0.36 24.82 18.04
CA PRO A 164 0.61 25.89 18.23
C PRO A 164 0.57 26.99 17.16
N ILE A 165 0.16 26.69 15.93
CA ILE A 165 0.12 27.67 14.83
C ILE A 165 -0.77 28.88 15.16
N LEU A 166 -1.86 28.67 15.90
CA LEU A 166 -2.84 29.71 16.21
C LEU A 166 -2.30 30.78 17.16
N ARG A 167 -1.23 30.47 17.89
CA ARG A 167 -0.57 31.35 18.87
C ARG A 167 0.85 31.75 18.48
N THR A 168 1.35 31.23 17.36
CA THR A 168 2.72 31.47 16.87
C THR A 168 2.72 32.76 16.05
N PRO A 169 3.61 33.73 16.34
CA PRO A 169 3.82 34.88 15.46
C PRO A 169 4.20 34.43 14.05
N LEU A 170 3.44 34.85 13.04
CA LEU A 170 3.70 34.54 11.63
C LEU A 170 4.08 35.82 10.88
N GLY A 171 5.16 35.80 10.10
CA GLY A 171 5.64 36.99 9.38
C GLY A 171 6.26 36.68 8.02
N PRO A 172 6.53 37.70 7.18
CA PRO A 172 7.14 37.52 5.88
C PRO A 172 8.63 37.19 5.99
N GLY A 173 9.08 36.19 5.22
CA GLY A 173 10.48 35.82 5.03
C GLY A 173 10.98 36.03 3.59
N PRO A 174 12.26 35.74 3.30
CA PRO A 174 12.84 35.92 1.98
C PRO A 174 12.11 35.11 0.90
N ALA A 175 12.02 35.64 -0.33
CA ALA A 175 11.42 34.97 -1.49
C ALA A 175 9.95 34.50 -1.32
N GLY A 176 9.18 35.12 -0.42
CA GLY A 176 7.76 34.78 -0.21
C GLY A 176 7.53 33.58 0.72
N THR A 177 8.50 33.27 1.57
CA THR A 177 8.36 32.28 2.65
C THR A 177 7.65 32.89 3.88
N LEU A 178 7.04 32.06 4.73
CA LEU A 178 6.56 32.39 6.06
C LEU A 178 7.67 32.19 7.10
N LEU A 179 7.98 33.22 7.88
CA LEU A 179 8.80 33.13 9.09
C LEU A 179 7.91 32.86 10.31
N LEU A 180 8.38 31.94 11.15
CA LEU A 180 7.70 31.51 12.36
C LEU A 180 8.45 32.09 13.56
N GLY A 181 7.80 32.95 14.32
CA GLY A 181 8.36 33.50 15.54
C GLY A 181 8.27 32.52 16.70
N THR A 182 9.19 32.62 17.65
CA THR A 182 9.17 31.78 18.85
C THR A 182 8.27 32.40 19.92
N ARG A 183 7.16 31.76 20.29
CA ARG A 183 6.37 32.10 21.50
C ARG A 183 6.56 31.01 22.56
N PRO A 184 6.91 31.34 23.82
CA PRO A 184 7.06 30.35 24.89
C PRO A 184 5.76 29.58 25.18
N GLN A 185 5.88 28.27 25.43
CA GLN A 185 4.78 27.44 25.93
C GLN A 185 4.36 27.95 27.31
N GLY A 186 3.08 28.31 27.47
CA GLY A 186 2.55 28.94 28.69
C GLY A 186 2.47 30.47 28.67
N ALA A 187 2.81 31.12 27.55
CA ALA A 187 2.52 32.56 27.39
C ALA A 187 1.01 32.82 27.55
N PRO A 188 0.59 33.90 28.24
CA PRO A 188 -0.82 34.20 28.42
C PRO A 188 -1.54 34.30 27.09
N LEU A 189 -2.80 33.83 27.09
CA LEU A 189 -3.69 33.92 25.93
C LEU A 189 -3.74 35.37 25.45
N PRO A 190 -3.82 35.61 24.13
CA PRO A 190 -3.91 36.97 23.62
C PRO A 190 -5.17 37.64 24.18
N ASP A 191 -5.01 38.84 24.75
CA ASP A 191 -6.12 39.65 25.24
C ASP A 191 -7.22 39.75 24.17
N GLY A 192 -8.48 39.68 24.61
CA GLY A 192 -9.64 39.71 23.70
C GLY A 192 -9.89 38.43 22.91
N LEU A 193 -9.41 37.26 23.36
CA LEU A 193 -9.73 35.95 22.73
C LEU A 193 -11.24 35.71 22.64
N LEU A 194 -11.99 36.01 23.70
CA LEU A 194 -13.44 35.85 23.77
C LEU A 194 -14.08 37.15 24.25
N THR A 195 -14.96 37.72 23.44
CA THR A 195 -15.84 38.83 23.83
C THR A 195 -17.22 38.29 24.13
N THR A 196 -17.70 38.46 25.36
CA THR A 196 -19.05 38.00 25.76
C THR A 196 -19.93 39.18 26.11
N ALA A 197 -21.12 39.25 25.51
CA ALA A 197 -22.10 40.29 25.81
C ALA A 197 -23.54 39.84 25.50
N ARG A 198 -24.51 40.60 26.01
CA ARG A 198 -25.90 40.60 25.50
C ARG A 198 -26.04 41.73 24.49
N PHE A 199 -26.56 41.43 23.31
CA PHE A 199 -26.67 42.40 22.21
C PHE A 199 -28.11 42.89 22.09
N ALA A 200 -28.29 44.21 21.99
CA ALA A 200 -29.61 44.84 21.90
C ALA A 200 -30.30 44.57 20.55
N ASP A 201 -29.51 44.42 19.48
CA ASP A 201 -29.97 44.15 18.12
C ASP A 201 -28.87 43.46 17.30
N ARG A 202 -29.21 43.11 16.06
CA ARG A 202 -28.29 42.50 15.11
C ARG A 202 -27.11 43.40 14.73
N ALA A 203 -27.33 44.70 14.60
CA ALA A 203 -26.27 45.65 14.22
C ALA A 203 -25.17 45.74 15.28
N ALA A 204 -25.55 45.71 16.57
CA ALA A 204 -24.61 45.67 17.69
C ALA A 204 -23.78 44.37 17.71
N PHE A 205 -24.40 43.23 17.38
CA PHE A 205 -23.68 41.96 17.24
C PHE A 205 -22.70 41.99 16.06
N ASP A 206 -23.13 42.51 14.90
CA ASP A 206 -22.28 42.63 13.72
C ASP A 206 -21.09 43.58 13.94
N ALA A 207 -21.29 44.66 14.70
CA ALA A 207 -20.22 45.55 15.11
C ALA A 207 -19.18 44.86 16.01
N ALA A 208 -19.62 43.98 16.92
CA ALA A 208 -18.72 43.19 17.76
C ALA A 208 -17.96 42.12 16.96
N VAL A 209 -18.64 41.46 16.02
CA VAL A 209 -18.01 40.54 15.05
C VAL A 209 -16.95 41.27 14.22
N ALA A 210 -17.26 42.46 13.69
CA ALA A 210 -16.29 43.29 12.97
C ALA A 210 -15.11 43.72 13.85
N GLY A 211 -15.35 44.01 15.13
CA GLY A 211 -14.31 44.25 16.13
C GLY A 211 -13.38 43.06 16.33
N ALA A 212 -13.94 41.85 16.51
CA ALA A 212 -13.18 40.63 16.66
C ALA A 212 -12.32 40.33 15.42
N ARG A 213 -12.86 40.52 14.21
CA ARG A 213 -12.13 40.40 12.95
C ARG A 213 -10.94 41.36 12.90
N ARG A 214 -11.14 42.65 13.18
CA ARG A 214 -10.07 43.67 13.23
C ARG A 214 -8.97 43.35 14.25
N GLY A 215 -9.29 42.58 15.28
CA GLY A 215 -8.34 42.14 16.31
C GLY A 215 -7.50 40.92 15.95
N LEU A 216 -7.64 40.36 14.73
CA LEU A 216 -6.75 39.32 14.20
C LEU A 216 -5.44 39.95 13.72
N ASP A 217 -4.32 39.46 14.25
CA ASP A 217 -3.00 39.81 13.76
C ASP A 217 -2.06 38.61 13.94
N PRO A 218 -1.82 37.82 12.87
CA PRO A 218 -0.99 36.63 12.96
C PRO A 218 0.47 36.98 13.31
N ARG A 219 0.96 38.20 13.06
CA ARG A 219 2.32 38.64 13.45
C ARG A 219 2.52 38.71 14.95
N THR A 220 1.42 38.84 15.70
CA THR A 220 1.43 38.81 17.16
C THR A 220 1.03 37.44 17.73
N GLY A 221 0.71 36.47 16.86
CA GLY A 221 0.12 35.19 17.23
C GLY A 221 -1.34 35.31 17.68
N ALA A 222 -2.05 36.36 17.27
CA ALA A 222 -3.49 36.52 17.50
C ALA A 222 -4.27 36.02 16.27
N SER A 223 -4.18 34.71 15.99
CA SER A 223 -4.76 34.12 14.78
C SER A 223 -6.18 33.59 14.95
N LEU A 224 -6.73 33.62 16.18
CA LEU A 224 -8.11 33.20 16.52
C LEU A 224 -8.79 34.22 17.45
N ARG A 225 -10.05 34.55 17.17
CA ARG A 225 -10.93 35.41 17.98
C ARG A 225 -12.35 34.85 18.05
N ALA A 226 -13.07 35.14 19.13
CA ALA A 226 -14.43 34.66 19.35
C ALA A 226 -15.36 35.73 19.95
N VAL A 227 -16.65 35.68 19.57
CA VAL A 227 -17.73 36.51 20.13
C VAL A 227 -18.87 35.63 20.60
N HIS A 228 -19.23 35.70 21.88
CA HIS A 228 -20.35 34.97 22.48
C HIS A 228 -21.51 35.92 22.79
N ALA A 229 -22.66 35.68 22.15
CA ALA A 229 -23.91 36.39 22.39
C ALA A 229 -24.79 35.61 23.37
N GLN A 230 -24.90 36.11 24.60
CA GLN A 230 -25.70 35.50 25.66
C GLN A 230 -27.19 35.82 25.46
N GLY A 231 -28.05 34.80 25.52
CA GLY A 231 -29.49 34.94 25.31
C GLY A 231 -29.90 35.13 23.86
N GLY A 232 -28.99 34.86 22.91
CA GLY A 232 -29.20 35.07 21.49
C GLY A 232 -29.15 36.53 21.05
N VAL A 233 -29.49 36.77 19.79
CA VAL A 233 -29.49 38.11 19.17
C VAL A 233 -30.89 38.37 18.61
N PRO A 234 -31.56 39.47 18.96
CA PRO A 234 -32.86 39.81 18.40
C PRO A 234 -32.82 39.86 16.87
N GLY A 235 -33.72 39.10 16.21
CA GLY A 235 -33.74 38.93 14.75
C GLY A 235 -32.97 37.72 14.22
N LEU A 236 -32.25 37.01 15.09
CA LEU A 236 -31.68 35.69 14.85
C LEU A 236 -32.26 34.69 15.86
N ALA A 237 -31.92 33.40 15.69
CA ALA A 237 -32.42 32.34 16.56
C ALA A 237 -32.27 32.66 18.07
N GLY A 238 -33.30 32.34 18.87
CA GLY A 238 -33.45 32.73 20.28
C GLY A 238 -32.61 31.93 21.30
N SER A 239 -31.40 31.54 20.95
CA SER A 239 -30.45 30.75 21.77
C SER A 239 -29.06 31.38 21.72
N ASP A 240 -28.19 31.07 22.67
CA ASP A 240 -26.81 31.57 22.69
C ASP A 240 -26.07 31.29 21.37
N LEU A 241 -25.33 32.29 20.88
CA LEU A 241 -24.55 32.20 19.65
C LEU A 241 -23.06 32.40 19.93
N LEU A 242 -22.21 31.66 19.22
CA LEU A 242 -20.74 31.79 19.27
C LEU A 242 -20.20 31.99 17.85
N PHE A 243 -19.61 33.14 17.59
CA PHE A 243 -18.88 33.41 16.35
C PHE A 243 -17.39 33.17 16.57
N LEU A 244 -16.75 32.42 15.68
CA LEU A 244 -15.30 32.15 15.66
C LEU A 244 -14.69 32.75 14.41
N ALA A 245 -13.56 33.45 14.52
CA ALA A 245 -12.80 33.97 13.39
C ALA A 245 -11.34 33.51 13.45
N VAL A 246 -10.84 32.94 12.35
CA VAL A 246 -9.46 32.43 12.22
C VAL A 246 -8.79 33.02 10.98
N HIS A 247 -7.51 33.38 11.08
CA HIS A 247 -6.73 33.94 9.97
C HIS A 247 -6.32 32.86 8.95
N ASP A 248 -6.38 33.15 7.65
CA ASP A 248 -6.14 32.18 6.55
C ASP A 248 -4.69 31.62 6.52
N LEU A 249 -3.71 32.34 7.09
CA LEU A 249 -2.34 31.85 7.27
C LEU A 249 -2.18 30.81 8.38
N ALA A 250 -3.15 30.72 9.30
CA ALA A 250 -3.10 29.82 10.44
C ALA A 250 -4.04 28.61 10.27
N ALA A 251 -5.08 28.74 9.46
CA ALA A 251 -6.02 27.66 9.17
C ALA A 251 -6.58 27.79 7.74
N ASP A 252 -6.56 26.69 7.01
CA ASP A 252 -7.19 26.55 5.71
C ASP A 252 -8.66 26.03 5.86
N PRO A 253 -9.46 25.86 4.78
CA PRO A 253 -10.84 25.38 4.91
C PRO A 253 -10.96 24.05 5.66
N ALA A 254 -10.10 23.07 5.36
CA ALA A 254 -10.15 21.74 5.98
C ALA A 254 -9.81 21.75 7.49
N SER A 255 -9.06 22.76 7.95
CA SER A 255 -8.73 22.95 9.36
C SER A 255 -9.97 23.15 10.24
N TRP A 256 -11.09 23.65 9.68
CA TRP A 256 -12.30 23.93 10.45
C TRP A 256 -12.97 22.69 11.03
N ARG A 257 -12.94 21.56 10.31
CA ARG A 257 -13.46 20.29 10.84
C ARG A 257 -12.74 19.91 12.13
N ILE A 258 -11.41 19.97 12.12
CA ILE A 258 -10.54 19.65 13.26
C ILE A 258 -10.80 20.63 14.42
N LEU A 259 -10.83 21.94 14.13
CA LEU A 259 -11.08 22.97 15.14
C LEU A 259 -12.44 22.81 15.84
N LEU A 260 -13.48 22.44 15.10
CA LEU A 260 -14.82 22.22 15.66
C LEU A 260 -14.92 20.90 16.45
N GLU A 261 -14.33 19.80 15.95
CA GLU A 261 -14.24 18.53 16.70
C GLU A 261 -13.52 18.71 18.04
N ASP A 262 -12.42 19.44 18.03
CA ASP A 262 -11.61 19.71 19.23
C ASP A 262 -12.35 20.64 20.20
N LEU A 263 -13.10 21.61 19.68
CA LEU A 263 -13.96 22.47 20.50
C LEU A 263 -15.10 21.67 21.16
N ASP A 264 -15.78 20.78 20.44
CA ASP A 264 -16.82 19.93 21.02
C ASP A 264 -16.24 18.97 22.09
N THR A 265 -15.07 18.39 21.80
CA THR A 265 -14.33 17.53 22.74
C THR A 265 -13.98 18.29 24.02
N ALA A 266 -13.47 19.52 23.90
CA ALA A 266 -13.12 20.35 25.03
C ALA A 266 -14.36 20.73 25.86
N LEU A 267 -15.45 21.15 25.21
CA LEU A 267 -16.71 21.47 25.87
C LEU A 267 -17.31 20.26 26.60
N GLY A 268 -17.28 19.08 25.98
CA GLY A 268 -17.76 17.85 26.60
C GLY A 268 -16.96 17.40 27.81
N ALA A 269 -15.63 17.56 27.77
CA ALA A 269 -14.76 17.28 28.90
C ALA A 269 -15.04 18.22 30.08
N LEU A 270 -15.13 19.53 29.81
CA LEU A 270 -15.42 20.55 30.84
C LEU A 270 -16.81 20.38 31.46
N ALA A 271 -17.83 20.07 30.65
CA ALA A 271 -19.16 19.75 31.16
C ALA A 271 -19.18 18.54 32.10
N SER A 272 -18.22 17.61 31.92
CA SER A 272 -18.03 16.43 32.79
C SER A 272 -17.07 16.67 33.96
N GLY A 273 -16.58 17.91 34.17
CA GLY A 273 -15.56 18.23 35.17
C GLY A 273 -14.18 17.62 34.92
N ARG A 274 -13.88 17.25 33.66
CA ARG A 274 -12.60 16.65 33.25
C ARG A 274 -11.74 17.66 32.52
N THR A 275 -10.43 17.49 32.58
CA THR A 275 -9.48 18.26 31.76
C THR A 275 -9.69 17.95 30.27
N PRO A 276 -9.77 18.96 29.38
CA PRO A 276 -9.92 18.76 27.94
C PRO A 276 -8.81 17.87 27.35
N PRO A 277 -9.12 16.67 26.83
CA PRO A 277 -8.14 15.78 26.23
C PRO A 277 -7.94 16.12 24.74
N VAL A 278 -7.72 17.39 24.41
CA VAL A 278 -7.56 17.82 23.02
C VAL A 278 -6.15 17.44 22.54
N GLN A 279 -6.07 16.57 21.55
CA GLN A 279 -4.80 16.12 20.95
C GLN A 279 -4.55 16.88 19.65
N GLY A 280 -3.56 17.76 19.66
CA GLY A 280 -3.05 18.41 18.44
C GLY A 280 -1.61 18.00 18.18
N ASP A 281 -1.21 18.00 16.91
CA ASP A 281 0.10 17.55 16.48
C ASP A 281 1.13 18.67 16.64
N ALA A 282 2.12 18.48 17.53
CA ALA A 282 3.15 19.48 17.85
C ALA A 282 4.43 19.34 16.99
N GLY A 283 4.53 18.30 16.13
CA GLY A 283 5.70 18.01 15.30
C GLY A 283 5.70 18.65 13.90
N TRP A 284 4.55 19.16 13.47
CA TRP A 284 4.22 19.50 12.08
C TRP A 284 5.11 20.56 11.39
N LEU A 285 5.69 21.49 12.15
CA LEU A 285 6.24 22.73 11.59
C LEU A 285 7.59 22.59 10.90
N GLU A 286 8.44 21.72 11.44
CA GLU A 286 9.83 21.53 10.99
C GLU A 286 9.89 20.49 9.86
N GLU A 287 9.08 19.44 9.92
CA GLU A 287 8.99 18.39 8.91
C GLU A 287 8.37 18.89 7.59
N TRP A 288 7.35 19.74 7.69
CA TRP A 288 6.79 20.46 6.54
C TRP A 288 7.80 21.43 5.90
N SER A 289 8.56 22.17 6.72
CA SER A 289 9.59 23.10 6.23
C SER A 289 10.74 22.39 5.51
N ALA A 290 11.17 21.24 6.01
CA ALA A 290 12.23 20.42 5.40
C ALA A 290 11.80 19.86 4.04
N ARG A 291 10.53 19.43 3.90
CA ARG A 291 10.01 18.84 2.67
C ARG A 291 9.75 19.86 1.56
N LEU A 292 9.31 21.07 1.93
CA LEU A 292 9.20 22.20 0.99
C LEU A 292 10.55 22.81 0.61
N ALA A 293 11.55 22.76 1.51
CA ALA A 293 12.92 23.14 1.20
C ALA A 293 13.59 22.17 0.21
N ALA A 294 13.37 20.86 0.37
CA ALA A 294 13.85 19.84 -0.55
C ALA A 294 13.30 20.00 -1.99
N THR A 295 12.07 20.50 -2.13
CA THR A 295 11.42 20.77 -3.42
C THR A 295 11.80 22.12 -4.04
N SER A 296 12.36 23.06 -3.25
CA SER A 296 12.86 24.35 -3.75
C SER A 296 14.36 24.33 -4.07
N ALA A 297 15.14 23.44 -3.46
CA ALA A 297 16.57 23.25 -3.77
C ALA A 297 16.81 22.71 -5.21
N GLY A 298 15.85 21.98 -5.79
CA GLY A 298 15.92 21.50 -7.17
C GLY A 298 15.74 22.57 -8.26
N ARG A 299 15.51 23.84 -7.90
CA ARG A 299 15.25 24.93 -8.86
C ARG A 299 16.40 25.93 -9.03
N ALA A 300 17.48 25.81 -8.25
CA ALA A 300 18.57 26.80 -8.30
C ALA A 300 19.50 26.64 -9.51
N ASP A 301 19.43 25.52 -10.25
CA ASP A 301 20.37 25.21 -11.35
C ASP A 301 19.74 25.08 -12.76
N GLU A 302 18.43 25.32 -12.93
CA GLU A 302 17.83 25.38 -14.26
C GLU A 302 17.57 26.83 -14.70
N ALA A 303 18.52 27.37 -15.47
CA ALA A 303 18.22 28.45 -16.40
C ALA A 303 17.06 28.01 -17.32
N PRO A 304 16.15 28.92 -17.74
CA PRO A 304 15.06 28.55 -18.64
C PRO A 304 15.62 28.01 -19.96
N GLY A 305 15.57 26.69 -20.12
CA GLY A 305 15.94 26.02 -21.36
C GLY A 305 15.02 26.46 -22.52
N PRO A 306 15.52 26.49 -23.76
CA PRO A 306 14.76 26.98 -24.89
C PRO A 306 13.53 26.10 -25.13
N THR A 307 12.36 26.73 -25.19
CA THR A 307 11.12 26.13 -25.69
C THR A 307 11.35 25.52 -27.06
N THR A 308 11.26 24.20 -27.17
CA THR A 308 11.28 23.48 -28.45
C THR A 308 10.01 23.80 -29.24
N PRO A 309 10.08 24.43 -30.41
CA PRO A 309 8.91 24.67 -31.25
C PRO A 309 8.82 23.55 -32.29
N ALA A 310 7.98 22.53 -32.05
CA ALA A 310 7.75 21.49 -33.06
C ALA A 310 6.39 20.80 -32.91
N LEU A 311 5.33 21.46 -33.39
CA LEU A 311 4.19 20.84 -34.10
C LEU A 311 3.20 21.94 -34.52
N ALA A 312 3.68 22.88 -35.33
CA ALA A 312 2.84 23.83 -36.07
C ALA A 312 3.44 24.05 -37.46
N ALA A 313 3.41 23.01 -38.29
CA ALA A 313 3.63 23.12 -39.73
C ALA A 313 2.92 21.95 -40.44
N GLY A 314 1.68 22.19 -40.83
CA GLY A 314 0.87 21.29 -41.64
C GLY A 314 -0.20 22.09 -42.34
N THR A 315 0.16 22.67 -43.48
CA THR A 315 -0.73 23.40 -44.39
C THR A 315 -1.86 22.52 -44.90
N ALA A 316 -3.11 22.93 -44.69
CA ALA A 316 -4.22 22.60 -45.57
C ALA A 316 -5.18 23.79 -45.67
N SER A 317 -5.07 24.50 -46.79
CA SER A 317 -6.05 25.46 -47.27
C SER A 317 -7.36 24.70 -47.54
N GLY A 318 -8.46 25.16 -46.94
CA GLY A 318 -9.81 24.66 -47.19
C GLY A 318 -10.82 25.74 -46.83
N THR A 319 -11.57 26.18 -47.82
CA THR A 319 -12.50 27.31 -47.86
C THR A 319 -13.60 27.29 -46.79
N ALA A 320 -13.96 28.49 -46.33
CA ALA A 320 -15.04 28.81 -45.41
C ALA A 320 -16.45 28.36 -45.87
N ALA A 321 -17.31 28.00 -44.90
CA ALA A 321 -18.74 28.33 -44.87
C ALA A 321 -19.37 28.09 -43.47
N GLY A 322 -20.01 29.12 -42.89
CA GLY A 322 -21.06 28.99 -41.85
C GLY A 322 -20.66 29.27 -40.38
N SER A 323 -20.16 30.46 -40.05
CA SER A 323 -20.86 31.52 -39.27
C SER A 323 -21.54 31.10 -37.94
N GLY A 324 -20.89 31.45 -36.82
CA GLY A 324 -21.50 31.48 -35.49
C GLY A 324 -20.49 31.69 -34.34
N THR A 325 -19.52 32.60 -34.46
CA THR A 325 -18.60 32.94 -33.36
C THR A 325 -19.25 33.86 -32.32
N PRO A 326 -19.38 33.51 -31.03
CA PRO A 326 -19.63 34.48 -29.98
C PRO A 326 -18.28 35.01 -29.46
N ARG A 327 -17.61 35.85 -30.27
CA ARG A 327 -16.43 36.63 -29.84
C ARG A 327 -16.75 38.13 -29.68
N ALA A 328 -18.03 38.45 -29.55
CA ALA A 328 -18.55 39.82 -29.39
C ALA A 328 -19.46 39.89 -28.15
N ALA A 329 -18.86 39.91 -26.96
CA ALA A 329 -19.55 40.30 -25.72
C ALA A 329 -18.65 41.06 -24.72
N PHE A 330 -17.34 41.18 -24.97
CA PHE A 330 -16.46 42.02 -24.17
C PHE A 330 -16.18 43.36 -24.88
N GLY A 331 -17.20 44.22 -24.95
CA GLY A 331 -17.06 45.59 -25.46
C GLY A 331 -18.31 46.45 -25.28
N ALA A 332 -18.23 47.41 -24.33
CA ALA A 332 -19.06 48.61 -24.10
C ALA A 332 -20.58 48.38 -23.85
N GLU A 333 -21.27 49.00 -22.89
CA GLU A 333 -21.16 50.32 -22.27
C GLU A 333 -21.50 50.27 -20.77
N SER A 334 -20.84 51.11 -19.99
CA SER A 334 -21.26 51.47 -18.63
C SER A 334 -22.65 52.13 -18.69
N VAL A 335 -23.66 51.49 -18.10
CA VAL A 335 -24.91 52.15 -17.74
C VAL A 335 -24.97 52.21 -16.23
N THR A 336 -24.68 53.40 -15.70
CA THR A 336 -24.94 53.76 -14.31
C THR A 336 -26.44 53.77 -14.05
N THR A 337 -26.90 52.93 -13.11
CA THR A 337 -28.15 53.16 -12.38
C THR A 337 -27.82 53.38 -10.91
N ALA A 338 -28.17 54.57 -10.43
CA ALA A 338 -27.90 55.08 -9.09
C ALA A 338 -28.84 54.50 -8.01
N GLY A 339 -28.32 54.36 -6.79
CA GLY A 339 -29.05 54.20 -5.52
C GLY A 339 -28.78 52.84 -4.84
N ALA A 340 -28.20 52.71 -3.65
CA ALA A 340 -27.96 53.64 -2.55
C ALA A 340 -26.59 53.35 -1.90
N THR A 341 -25.86 54.42 -1.58
CA THR A 341 -24.53 54.39 -0.94
C THR A 341 -24.63 54.04 0.54
N ALA A 342 -23.96 52.97 0.97
CA ALA A 342 -23.51 52.81 2.36
C ALA A 342 -22.19 53.59 2.56
N PRO A 343 -21.96 54.20 3.73
CA PRO A 343 -20.77 55.02 3.97
C PRO A 343 -19.64 54.13 4.47
N ASP A 344 -18.75 53.73 3.57
CA ASP A 344 -17.31 53.61 3.82
C ASP A 344 -16.65 53.39 2.45
N GLY A 345 -15.80 54.35 2.06
CA GLY A 345 -15.21 54.42 0.73
C GLY A 345 -14.04 53.44 0.57
N ASP A 346 -14.22 52.47 -0.31
CA ASP A 346 -13.16 51.88 -1.14
C ASP A 346 -13.79 51.43 -2.46
N GLY A 347 -13.42 52.08 -3.57
CA GLY A 347 -14.00 51.91 -4.90
C GLY A 347 -13.55 50.62 -5.61
N GLY A 348 -13.85 49.46 -5.03
CA GLY A 348 -13.55 48.15 -5.64
C GLY A 348 -14.49 47.76 -6.78
N PRO A 349 -14.08 46.81 -7.65
CA PRO A 349 -14.91 46.32 -8.76
C PRO A 349 -16.21 45.68 -8.27
N GLU A 350 -17.30 45.87 -9.03
CA GLU A 350 -18.61 45.28 -8.74
C GLU A 350 -18.51 43.74 -8.71
N VAL A 351 -18.85 43.12 -7.57
CA VAL A 351 -18.77 41.68 -7.36
C VAL A 351 -20.15 41.05 -7.58
N VAL A 352 -20.19 40.00 -8.40
CA VAL A 352 -21.42 39.26 -8.72
C VAL A 352 -21.34 37.82 -8.22
N TYR A 353 -22.49 37.26 -7.81
CA TYR A 353 -22.59 35.93 -7.20
C TYR A 353 -23.67 35.08 -7.86
N ALA A 354 -23.34 33.87 -8.30
CA ALA A 354 -24.29 32.86 -8.80
C ALA A 354 -24.33 31.64 -7.85
N ARG A 355 -25.49 30.99 -7.70
CA ARG A 355 -25.62 29.77 -6.89
C ARG A 355 -26.63 28.78 -7.44
N PHE A 356 -26.41 27.49 -7.20
CA PHE A 356 -27.39 26.43 -7.42
C PHE A 356 -27.15 25.23 -6.51
N SER A 357 -28.14 24.35 -6.40
CA SER A 357 -28.00 23.09 -5.67
C SER A 357 -28.61 21.93 -6.45
N LEU A 358 -28.04 20.73 -6.27
CA LEU A 358 -28.57 19.49 -6.82
C LEU A 358 -29.52 18.80 -5.82
N GLY A 359 -30.33 17.87 -6.29
CA GLY A 359 -31.14 17.01 -5.42
C GLY A 359 -30.28 15.99 -4.67
N ALA A 360 -30.86 15.37 -3.63
CA ALA A 360 -30.12 14.43 -2.79
C ALA A 360 -29.68 13.16 -3.55
N ARG A 361 -30.50 12.72 -4.52
CA ARG A 361 -30.17 11.57 -5.37
C ARG A 361 -28.98 11.89 -6.27
N GLU A 362 -29.04 13.01 -7.00
CA GLU A 362 -28.00 13.43 -7.92
C GLU A 362 -26.68 13.67 -7.19
N THR A 363 -26.77 14.26 -6.00
CA THR A 363 -25.61 14.47 -5.11
C THR A 363 -24.93 13.15 -4.78
N ARG A 364 -25.68 12.14 -4.30
CA ARG A 364 -25.13 10.81 -3.99
C ARG A 364 -24.48 10.15 -5.20
N LEU A 365 -25.07 10.29 -6.39
CA LEU A 365 -24.49 9.74 -7.61
C LEU A 365 -23.15 10.41 -7.93
N ILE A 366 -23.06 11.74 -7.82
CA ILE A 366 -21.87 12.53 -8.13
C ILE A 366 -20.76 12.34 -7.09
N THR A 367 -21.09 12.14 -5.82
CA THR A 367 -20.10 12.03 -4.74
C THR A 367 -19.67 10.60 -4.45
N ASP A 368 -20.58 9.61 -4.61
CA ASP A 368 -20.36 8.27 -4.07
C ASP A 368 -20.41 7.18 -5.13
N VAL A 369 -21.14 7.32 -6.24
CA VAL A 369 -21.34 6.22 -7.21
C VAL A 369 -20.46 6.41 -8.45
N LEU A 370 -20.66 7.52 -9.16
CA LEU A 370 -19.95 7.82 -10.40
C LEU A 370 -18.44 7.98 -10.25
N PRO A 371 -17.90 8.53 -9.13
CA PRO A 371 -16.45 8.56 -8.91
C PRO A 371 -15.83 7.16 -8.99
N HIS A 372 -16.49 6.15 -8.39
CA HIS A 372 -16.04 4.76 -8.47
C HIS A 372 -16.14 4.19 -9.89
N HIS A 373 -17.26 4.46 -10.60
CA HIS A 373 -17.44 4.01 -11.99
C HIS A 373 -16.37 4.58 -12.92
N HIS A 374 -16.01 5.86 -12.75
CA HIS A 374 -15.01 6.55 -13.57
C HIS A 374 -13.58 6.46 -13.02
N ARG A 375 -13.39 5.82 -11.85
CA ARG A 375 -12.12 5.73 -11.13
C ARG A 375 -11.48 7.10 -10.86
N LEU A 376 -12.32 8.08 -10.54
CA LEU A 376 -11.96 9.44 -10.13
C LEU A 376 -12.37 9.64 -8.67
N SER A 377 -11.76 10.60 -7.98
CA SER A 377 -12.34 11.16 -6.76
C SER A 377 -13.56 12.01 -7.09
N ALA A 378 -14.43 12.26 -6.10
CA ALA A 378 -15.55 13.20 -6.27
C ALA A 378 -15.06 14.60 -6.70
N ALA A 379 -13.92 15.05 -6.17
CA ALA A 379 -13.29 16.31 -6.55
C ALA A 379 -12.85 16.34 -8.02
N GLU A 380 -12.21 15.27 -8.51
CA GLU A 380 -11.77 15.14 -9.90
C GLU A 380 -12.95 15.01 -10.87
N LEU A 381 -14.01 14.29 -10.48
CA LEU A 381 -15.22 14.20 -11.29
C LEU A 381 -15.91 15.57 -11.43
N ILE A 382 -16.05 16.31 -10.32
CA ILE A 382 -16.58 17.69 -10.34
C ILE A 382 -15.65 18.60 -11.15
N ALA A 383 -14.33 18.43 -11.06
CA ALA A 383 -13.36 19.17 -11.86
C ALA A 383 -13.48 18.87 -13.37
N GLY A 384 -13.71 17.62 -13.76
CA GLY A 384 -13.98 17.25 -15.14
C GLY A 384 -15.29 17.85 -15.67
N ALA A 385 -16.36 17.79 -14.86
CA ALA A 385 -17.64 18.43 -15.19
C ALA A 385 -17.49 19.95 -15.33
N PHE A 386 -16.70 20.57 -14.44
CA PHE A 386 -16.37 21.98 -14.49
C PHE A 386 -15.54 22.36 -15.71
N GLY A 387 -14.51 21.58 -16.03
CA GLY A 387 -13.70 21.80 -17.23
C GLY A 387 -14.53 21.71 -18.50
N GLN A 388 -15.50 20.78 -18.57
CA GLN A 388 -16.44 20.74 -19.70
C GLN A 388 -17.32 21.98 -19.77
N ALA A 389 -17.89 22.41 -18.64
CA ALA A 389 -18.71 23.62 -18.57
C ALA A 389 -17.91 24.88 -18.95
N LEU A 390 -16.65 24.95 -18.52
CA LEU A 390 -15.74 26.04 -18.83
C LEU A 390 -15.36 26.06 -20.31
N ALA A 391 -15.05 24.91 -20.91
CA ALA A 391 -14.80 24.75 -22.34
C ALA A 391 -16.01 25.22 -23.18
N ARG A 392 -17.24 24.82 -22.78
CA ARG A 392 -18.49 25.29 -23.41
C ARG A 392 -18.68 26.79 -23.28
N TRP A 393 -18.41 27.36 -22.11
CA TRP A 393 -18.57 28.79 -21.84
C TRP A 393 -17.56 29.64 -22.64
N CYS A 394 -16.31 29.18 -22.74
CA CYS A 394 -15.25 29.83 -23.51
C CYS A 394 -15.38 29.61 -25.04
N GLY A 395 -16.21 28.66 -25.49
CA GLY A 395 -16.29 28.25 -26.89
C GLY A 395 -14.99 27.63 -27.40
N SER A 396 -14.32 26.85 -26.54
CA SER A 396 -12.97 26.32 -26.72
C SER A 396 -12.94 24.80 -26.51
N HIS A 397 -12.04 24.08 -27.18
CA HIS A 397 -11.73 22.67 -26.86
C HIS A 397 -10.83 22.55 -25.61
N GLU A 398 -10.14 23.63 -25.28
CA GLU A 398 -9.23 23.70 -24.15
C GLU A 398 -9.91 24.42 -22.97
N ALA A 399 -9.89 23.78 -21.79
CA ALA A 399 -10.26 24.38 -20.52
C ALA A 399 -9.06 24.42 -19.58
N VAL A 400 -8.75 25.61 -19.06
CA VAL A 400 -7.63 25.85 -18.15
C VAL A 400 -8.15 26.48 -16.87
N PHE A 401 -7.89 25.84 -15.72
CA PHE A 401 -8.28 26.35 -14.41
C PHE A 401 -7.40 25.76 -13.30
N ASP A 402 -7.37 26.43 -12.15
CA ASP A 402 -6.68 25.91 -10.97
C ASP A 402 -7.66 25.13 -10.08
N LEU A 403 -7.28 23.91 -9.70
CA LEU A 403 -8.03 22.99 -8.86
C LEU A 403 -7.43 22.98 -7.44
N CYS A 404 -8.18 23.44 -6.45
CA CYS A 404 -7.74 23.45 -5.05
C CYS A 404 -8.21 22.18 -4.31
N THR A 405 -7.28 21.41 -3.74
CA THR A 405 -7.56 20.19 -2.97
C THR A 405 -6.90 20.23 -1.58
N ASP A 406 -7.35 19.36 -0.67
CA ASP A 406 -6.70 19.19 0.64
C ASP A 406 -5.38 18.43 0.49
N GLY A 407 -4.26 19.11 0.72
CA GLY A 407 -2.92 18.52 0.66
C GLY A 407 -2.62 17.54 1.79
N ARG A 408 -3.47 17.43 2.82
CA ARG A 408 -3.34 16.42 3.88
C ARG A 408 -3.59 14.99 3.41
N THR A 409 -4.29 14.81 2.29
CA THR A 409 -4.53 13.50 1.68
C THR A 409 -3.23 12.76 1.32
N LEU A 410 -2.14 13.51 1.08
CA LEU A 410 -0.80 12.97 0.82
C LEU A 410 0.08 12.87 2.09
N LEU A 411 -0.52 13.11 3.27
CA LEU A 411 0.16 13.23 4.55
C LEU A 411 -0.70 12.61 5.67
N PRO A 412 -0.87 11.28 5.73
CA PRO A 412 -1.72 10.63 6.74
C PRO A 412 -1.30 10.96 8.18
N ALA A 413 -0.01 11.14 8.42
CA ALA A 413 0.52 11.58 9.71
C ALA A 413 0.01 12.97 10.13
N HIS A 414 -0.36 13.82 9.16
CA HIS A 414 -0.83 15.19 9.37
C HIS A 414 -2.36 15.34 9.21
N ALA A 415 -3.11 14.24 9.20
CA ALA A 415 -4.56 14.25 8.99
C ALA A 415 -5.34 15.10 10.03
N ARG A 416 -4.76 15.33 11.21
CA ARG A 416 -5.31 16.21 12.27
C ARG A 416 -4.54 17.53 12.46
N ALA A 417 -3.57 17.84 11.61
CA ALA A 417 -2.82 19.09 11.69
C ALA A 417 -3.60 20.25 11.05
N ILE A 418 -3.57 21.43 11.68
CA ILE A 418 -4.15 22.65 11.11
C ILE A 418 -3.06 23.57 10.56
N GLY A 419 -3.38 24.29 9.49
CA GLY A 419 -2.42 25.14 8.79
C GLY A 419 -2.74 25.30 7.30
N PRO A 420 -1.83 25.93 6.55
CA PRO A 420 -2.02 26.23 5.13
C PRO A 420 -1.76 25.00 4.22
N TYR A 421 -2.55 23.93 4.35
CA TYR A 421 -2.34 22.66 3.64
C TYR A 421 -3.04 22.58 2.27
N THR A 422 -3.84 23.57 1.89
CA THR A 422 -4.52 23.58 0.58
C THR A 422 -3.51 23.61 -0.57
N ARG A 423 -3.60 22.63 -1.46
CA ARG A 423 -2.77 22.52 -2.69
C ARG A 423 -3.58 23.00 -3.89
N ALA A 424 -2.97 23.78 -4.77
CA ALA A 424 -3.58 24.13 -6.07
C ALA A 424 -2.85 23.38 -7.20
N ARG A 425 -3.60 22.64 -8.02
CA ARG A 425 -3.11 21.94 -9.23
C ARG A 425 -3.56 22.70 -10.48
N HIS A 426 -2.69 22.84 -11.47
CA HIS A 426 -3.06 23.52 -12.71
C HIS A 426 -3.65 22.49 -13.68
N ILE A 427 -4.95 22.62 -13.97
CA ILE A 427 -5.65 21.67 -14.82
C ILE A 427 -5.80 22.24 -16.22
N ARG A 428 -5.27 21.51 -17.21
CA ARG A 428 -5.48 21.74 -18.64
C ARG A 428 -6.20 20.53 -19.22
N LEU A 429 -7.47 20.71 -19.60
CA LEU A 429 -8.25 19.68 -20.28
C LEU A 429 -8.38 20.05 -21.75
N ASP A 430 -8.08 19.10 -22.64
CA ASP A 430 -8.23 19.27 -24.09
C ASP A 430 -9.12 18.15 -24.63
N ALA A 431 -10.39 18.46 -24.86
CA ALA A 431 -11.38 17.53 -25.37
C ALA A 431 -12.57 18.28 -25.99
N ASP A 432 -13.32 17.63 -26.88
CA ASP A 432 -14.52 18.22 -27.48
C ASP A 432 -15.61 18.49 -26.41
N PRO A 433 -15.96 19.76 -26.12
CA PRO A 433 -16.98 20.10 -25.13
C PRO A 433 -18.38 19.60 -25.51
N GLY A 434 -18.61 19.28 -26.80
CA GLY A 434 -19.84 18.70 -27.32
C GLY A 434 -20.03 17.21 -27.00
N LEU A 435 -19.01 16.51 -26.48
CA LEU A 435 -19.13 15.12 -26.05
C LEU A 435 -20.18 14.96 -24.93
N ALA A 436 -20.83 13.79 -24.89
CA ALA A 436 -21.61 13.41 -23.73
C ALA A 436 -20.72 13.45 -22.48
N PRO A 437 -21.17 14.04 -21.35
CA PRO A 437 -20.37 14.21 -20.14
C PRO A 437 -19.56 12.99 -19.68
N ALA A 438 -20.14 11.79 -19.68
CA ALA A 438 -19.42 10.57 -19.33
C ALA A 438 -18.23 10.29 -20.28
N ARG A 439 -18.41 10.53 -21.59
CA ARG A 439 -17.34 10.42 -22.61
C ARG A 439 -16.32 11.54 -22.51
N PHE A 440 -16.73 12.73 -22.11
CA PHE A 440 -15.81 13.81 -21.83
C PHE A 440 -14.90 13.45 -20.65
N LEU A 441 -15.47 12.95 -19.54
CA LEU A 441 -14.70 12.46 -18.38
C LEU A 441 -13.71 11.37 -18.75
N VAL A 442 -14.11 10.41 -19.59
CA VAL A 442 -13.21 9.39 -20.15
C VAL A 442 -12.00 10.02 -20.84
N ALA A 443 -12.24 10.97 -21.75
CA ALA A 443 -11.20 11.58 -22.57
C ALA A 443 -10.18 12.38 -21.73
N VAL A 444 -10.63 12.97 -20.63
CA VAL A 444 -9.81 13.87 -19.79
C VAL A 444 -9.34 13.23 -18.48
N ALA A 445 -9.69 11.96 -18.21
CA ALA A 445 -9.37 11.27 -16.96
C ALA A 445 -7.86 11.24 -16.66
N SER A 446 -7.02 11.03 -17.67
CA SER A 446 -5.55 11.08 -17.52
C SER A 446 -5.07 12.47 -17.09
N ALA A 447 -5.66 13.54 -17.61
CA ALA A 447 -5.26 14.91 -17.25
C ALA A 447 -5.76 15.28 -15.84
N LEU A 448 -6.93 14.77 -15.44
CA LEU A 448 -7.46 14.95 -14.09
C LEU A 448 -6.65 14.21 -13.02
N THR A 449 -6.11 13.03 -13.36
CA THR A 449 -5.39 12.14 -12.42
C THR A 449 -3.87 12.27 -12.47
N ALA A 450 -3.31 13.06 -13.39
CA ALA A 450 -1.87 13.29 -13.48
C ALA A 450 -1.38 14.09 -12.27
N ASP A 451 -0.41 13.56 -11.53
CA ASP A 451 0.26 14.32 -10.48
C ASP A 451 1.21 15.35 -11.10
N ASP A 452 1.00 16.62 -10.73
CA ASP A 452 1.97 17.68 -11.01
C ASP A 452 3.24 17.39 -10.20
N PRO A 453 4.44 17.35 -10.81
CA PRO A 453 5.68 17.26 -10.05
C PRO A 453 5.74 18.43 -9.07
N PRO A 454 6.23 18.22 -7.84
CA PRO A 454 6.21 19.25 -6.82
C PRO A 454 6.99 20.47 -7.29
N GLY A 455 6.30 21.61 -7.42
CA GLY A 455 6.90 22.83 -7.94
C GLY A 455 6.68 23.08 -9.44
N THR A 456 5.57 22.68 -10.04
CA THR A 456 5.02 23.39 -11.22
C THR A 456 4.16 24.56 -10.73
N GLY A 457 4.81 25.63 -10.28
CA GLY A 457 4.10 26.90 -10.10
C GLY A 457 3.49 27.36 -11.43
N PRO A 458 2.46 28.21 -11.45
CA PRO A 458 1.75 28.56 -12.67
C PRO A 458 2.73 29.06 -13.74
N VAL A 459 2.78 28.37 -14.88
CA VAL A 459 3.41 28.91 -16.08
C VAL A 459 2.54 30.06 -16.54
N SER A 460 3.10 31.27 -16.58
CA SER A 460 2.42 32.45 -17.12
C SER A 460 1.91 32.18 -18.53
N PRO A 461 0.59 32.25 -18.82
CA PRO A 461 0.14 32.39 -20.18
C PRO A 461 0.10 33.88 -20.52
N ARG A 462 1.17 34.40 -21.10
CA ARG A 462 1.07 35.59 -21.95
C ARG A 462 0.98 35.16 -23.42
N ALA A 463 -0.24 34.80 -23.81
CA ALA A 463 -0.81 35.10 -25.14
C ALA A 463 -2.31 34.71 -25.16
N GLY A 464 -3.22 35.66 -24.88
CA GLY A 464 -4.63 35.52 -25.25
C GLY A 464 -5.70 35.32 -24.17
N ARG A 465 -5.81 36.25 -23.20
CA ARG A 465 -7.07 36.80 -22.63
C ARG A 465 -8.22 35.83 -22.22
N LEU A 466 -7.94 34.72 -21.53
CA LEU A 466 -8.95 33.96 -20.76
C LEU A 466 -8.94 34.40 -19.28
N PRO A 467 -10.10 34.45 -18.59
CA PRO A 467 -10.16 34.76 -17.17
C PRO A 467 -9.42 33.70 -16.36
N ARG A 468 -8.72 34.10 -15.29
CA ARG A 468 -8.10 33.14 -14.38
C ARG A 468 -9.18 32.55 -13.48
N VAL A 469 -9.43 31.25 -13.63
CA VAL A 469 -10.54 30.56 -12.96
C VAL A 469 -10.00 29.58 -11.93
N ARG A 470 -10.60 29.59 -10.74
CA ARG A 470 -10.30 28.64 -9.66
C ARG A 470 -11.54 27.82 -9.31
N LEU A 471 -11.35 26.50 -9.20
CA LEU A 471 -12.33 25.57 -8.65
C LEU A 471 -11.83 25.04 -7.31
N THR A 472 -12.66 25.17 -6.28
CA THR A 472 -12.45 24.53 -4.98
C THR A 472 -13.59 23.53 -4.79
N PRO A 473 -13.46 22.30 -5.30
CA PRO A 473 -14.49 21.30 -5.16
C PRO A 473 -14.50 20.80 -3.72
N HIS A 474 -15.72 20.55 -3.25
CA HIS A 474 -16.02 19.90 -1.99
C HIS A 474 -15.28 20.56 -0.82
N ASP A 475 -15.80 21.72 -0.37
CA ASP A 475 -15.27 22.47 0.76
C ASP A 475 -14.89 21.49 1.87
N PRO A 476 -13.60 21.28 2.13
CA PRO A 476 -13.16 20.30 3.10
C PRO A 476 -13.46 20.78 4.53
N ALA A 477 -14.08 21.95 4.69
CA ALA A 477 -15.01 22.20 5.77
C ALA A 477 -16.28 21.34 5.64
N GLN A 478 -16.16 20.02 5.49
CA GLN A 478 -17.20 19.12 5.98
C GLN A 478 -17.29 19.42 7.47
N LEU A 479 -18.21 20.33 7.81
CA LEU A 479 -18.51 20.68 9.17
C LEU A 479 -18.91 19.38 9.85
N PRO A 480 -18.35 19.08 11.04
CA PRO A 480 -18.71 17.88 11.75
C PRO A 480 -20.24 17.79 11.86
N ALA A 481 -20.76 16.56 11.84
CA ALA A 481 -22.19 16.32 12.04
C ALA A 481 -22.69 17.15 13.23
N PRO A 482 -23.91 17.72 13.17
CA PRO A 482 -24.42 18.60 14.21
C PRO A 482 -24.27 17.93 15.57
N SER A 483 -23.48 18.55 16.45
CA SER A 483 -23.28 18.03 17.80
C SER A 483 -24.49 18.38 18.67
N SER A 484 -24.69 17.65 19.76
CA SER A 484 -25.70 18.01 20.75
C SER A 484 -25.40 19.35 21.46
N ARG A 485 -24.16 19.85 21.38
CA ARG A 485 -23.70 21.06 22.07
C ARG A 485 -23.71 22.32 21.22
N PHE A 486 -23.50 22.20 19.92
CA PHE A 486 -23.64 23.31 18.99
C PHE A 486 -23.91 22.85 17.55
N THR A 487 -24.60 23.71 16.81
CA THR A 487 -24.86 23.57 15.37
C THR A 487 -24.28 24.76 14.63
N VAL A 488 -23.68 24.53 13.47
CA VAL A 488 -23.24 25.62 12.59
C VAL A 488 -24.49 26.21 11.94
N VAL A 489 -24.64 27.54 11.99
CA VAL A 489 -25.84 28.24 11.51
C VAL A 489 -25.58 29.27 10.43
N GLY A 490 -24.31 29.53 10.13
CA GLY A 490 -23.91 30.45 9.08
C GLY A 490 -22.40 30.58 9.02
N THR A 491 -21.89 31.00 7.87
CA THR A 491 -20.49 31.36 7.69
C THR A 491 -20.35 32.88 7.53
N ASP A 492 -19.11 33.37 7.54
CA ASP A 492 -18.76 34.79 7.39
C ASP A 492 -19.54 35.53 6.29
N GLU A 493 -19.89 34.82 5.21
CA GLU A 493 -20.49 35.38 4.00
C GLU A 493 -22.01 35.60 4.10
N ASP A 494 -22.70 35.02 5.10
CA ASP A 494 -24.15 35.20 5.33
C ASP A 494 -24.46 36.44 6.16
N HIS A 495 -23.44 37.05 6.77
CA HIS A 495 -23.60 37.96 7.91
C HIS A 495 -22.95 39.34 7.70
N ALA A 496 -22.02 39.45 6.75
CA ALA A 496 -21.62 40.68 6.08
C ALA A 496 -20.78 40.33 4.84
N PRO A 497 -21.13 40.80 3.62
CA PRO A 497 -20.28 40.56 2.44
C PRO A 497 -18.88 41.15 2.66
N ARG A 498 -17.84 40.40 2.28
CA ARG A 498 -16.44 40.86 2.36
C ARG A 498 -16.28 42.18 1.58
N PRO A 499 -15.65 43.23 2.14
CA PRO A 499 -15.22 44.39 1.37
C PRO A 499 -14.11 44.02 0.36
N THR A 500 -14.55 43.85 -0.89
CA THR A 500 -13.98 44.29 -2.18
C THR A 500 -12.51 44.14 -2.60
N GLU A 501 -11.55 43.68 -1.81
CA GLU A 501 -10.18 43.53 -2.33
C GLU A 501 -9.54 42.20 -1.94
N GLY A 502 -9.59 41.23 -2.86
CA GLY A 502 -8.92 39.95 -2.67
C GLY A 502 -9.37 38.80 -3.55
N PHE A 503 -9.64 39.01 -4.85
CA PHE A 503 -9.55 37.86 -5.76
C PHE A 503 -8.09 37.40 -5.99
N GLY A 504 -7.12 38.13 -5.44
CA GLY A 504 -5.70 37.89 -5.69
C GLY A 504 -5.44 37.88 -7.19
N GLU A 505 -5.07 36.72 -7.71
CA GLU A 505 -4.72 36.46 -9.10
C GLU A 505 -5.89 35.94 -9.98
N TYR A 506 -7.09 35.68 -9.43
CA TYR A 506 -8.22 35.05 -10.14
C TYR A 506 -9.34 36.05 -10.49
N GLU A 507 -10.16 35.76 -11.49
CA GLU A 507 -11.32 36.60 -11.89
C GLU A 507 -12.66 35.91 -11.57
N VAL A 508 -12.66 34.56 -11.56
CA VAL A 508 -13.81 33.71 -11.21
C VAL A 508 -13.38 32.64 -10.21
N GLU A 509 -14.12 32.50 -9.12
CA GLU A 509 -13.96 31.41 -8.16
C GLU A 509 -15.26 30.61 -8.04
N VAL A 510 -15.16 29.29 -8.23
CA VAL A 510 -16.27 28.35 -8.04
C VAL A 510 -15.97 27.47 -6.84
N ARG A 511 -16.90 27.40 -5.89
CA ARG A 511 -16.83 26.56 -4.71
C ARG A 511 -17.99 25.58 -4.71
N THR A 512 -17.73 24.33 -4.34
CA THR A 512 -18.78 23.33 -4.15
C THR A 512 -18.72 22.76 -2.74
N HIS A 513 -19.85 22.45 -2.11
CA HIS A 513 -19.90 21.79 -0.80
C HIS A 513 -21.18 20.96 -0.68
N VAL A 514 -21.21 19.98 0.23
CA VAL A 514 -22.40 19.15 0.47
C VAL A 514 -22.99 19.53 1.82
N GLU A 515 -24.25 19.94 1.83
CA GLU A 515 -25.02 20.29 3.02
C GLU A 515 -26.42 19.66 2.92
N ASP A 516 -26.89 19.04 4.00
CA ASP A 516 -28.16 18.29 4.06
C ASP A 516 -28.32 17.26 2.93
N GLY A 517 -27.23 16.60 2.56
CA GLY A 517 -27.19 15.61 1.48
C GLY A 517 -27.35 16.21 0.08
N ARG A 518 -27.21 17.52 -0.09
CA ARG A 518 -27.32 18.23 -1.37
C ARG A 518 -26.00 18.93 -1.72
N LEU A 519 -25.53 18.77 -2.95
CA LEU A 519 -24.38 19.49 -3.48
C LEU A 519 -24.81 20.92 -3.81
N HIS A 520 -24.24 21.88 -3.10
CA HIS A 520 -24.38 23.31 -3.37
C HIS A 520 -23.16 23.82 -4.12
N VAL A 521 -23.40 24.63 -5.14
CA VAL A 521 -22.37 25.25 -5.96
C VAL A 521 -22.57 26.75 -5.93
N ARG A 522 -21.50 27.49 -5.62
CA ARG A 522 -21.48 28.95 -5.59
C ARG A 522 -20.32 29.45 -6.43
N ALA A 523 -20.60 30.38 -7.33
CA ALA A 523 -19.59 31.08 -8.12
C ALA A 523 -19.58 32.56 -7.74
N VAL A 524 -18.38 33.13 -7.65
CA VAL A 524 -18.14 34.54 -7.34
C VAL A 524 -17.19 35.09 -8.39
N ALA A 525 -17.48 36.27 -8.94
CA ALA A 525 -16.62 36.89 -9.93
C ALA A 525 -16.49 38.40 -9.71
N GLY A 526 -15.30 38.92 -10.03
CA GLY A 526 -14.98 40.35 -10.02
C GLY A 526 -14.61 40.80 -11.43
N GLY A 527 -15.29 41.81 -11.96
CA GLY A 527 -15.08 42.27 -13.34
C GLY A 527 -15.76 41.43 -14.43
N VAL A 528 -16.58 40.44 -14.05
CA VAL A 528 -17.46 39.66 -14.95
C VAL A 528 -18.91 40.08 -14.73
N VAL A 529 -19.73 40.19 -15.78
CA VAL A 529 -21.16 40.54 -15.64
C VAL A 529 -21.98 39.36 -15.10
N ARG A 530 -23.02 39.66 -14.32
CA ARG A 530 -23.91 38.64 -13.69
C ARG A 530 -24.43 37.60 -14.68
N ALA A 531 -24.83 38.04 -15.88
CA ALA A 531 -25.40 37.18 -16.91
C ALA A 531 -24.43 36.09 -17.37
N ASP A 532 -23.15 36.42 -17.57
CA ASP A 532 -22.13 35.46 -18.02
C ASP A 532 -21.81 34.44 -16.91
N LEU A 533 -21.78 34.89 -15.66
CA LEU A 533 -21.59 34.00 -14.51
C LEU A 533 -22.77 33.01 -14.35
N ASP A 534 -24.00 33.47 -14.59
CA ASP A 534 -25.18 32.60 -14.59
C ASP A 534 -25.15 31.57 -15.73
N VAL A 535 -24.60 31.90 -16.90
CA VAL A 535 -24.40 30.96 -18.01
C VAL A 535 -23.40 29.85 -17.61
N LEU A 536 -22.25 30.20 -17.04
CA LEU A 536 -21.26 29.21 -16.56
C LEU A 536 -21.87 28.26 -15.52
N CYS A 537 -22.59 28.81 -14.53
CA CYS A 537 -23.29 28.00 -13.54
C CYS A 537 -24.39 27.13 -14.14
N GLY A 538 -25.12 27.62 -15.15
CA GLY A 538 -26.11 26.84 -15.89
C GLY A 538 -25.50 25.66 -16.65
N GLN A 539 -24.35 25.88 -17.31
CA GLN A 539 -23.60 24.82 -17.99
C GLN A 539 -23.10 23.76 -17.01
N LEU A 540 -22.51 24.17 -15.89
CA LEU A 540 -22.04 23.25 -14.86
C LEU A 540 -23.19 22.41 -14.28
N ARG A 541 -24.33 23.05 -13.97
CA ARG A 541 -25.52 22.35 -13.50
C ARG A 541 -25.98 21.30 -14.51
N SER A 542 -26.07 21.68 -15.79
CA SER A 542 -26.51 20.77 -16.87
C SER A 542 -25.58 19.57 -17.04
N VAL A 543 -24.25 19.76 -16.96
CA VAL A 543 -23.28 18.66 -17.04
C VAL A 543 -23.43 17.70 -15.86
N LEU A 544 -23.55 18.23 -14.64
CA LEU A 544 -23.71 17.42 -13.42
C LEU A 544 -25.04 16.64 -13.41
N GLU A 545 -26.15 17.28 -13.78
CA GLU A 545 -27.47 16.63 -13.86
C GLU A 545 -27.50 15.54 -14.95
N HIS A 546 -26.80 15.75 -16.07
CA HIS A 546 -26.70 14.74 -17.12
C HIS A 546 -25.85 13.54 -16.69
N LEU A 547 -24.74 13.76 -15.98
CA LEU A 547 -23.96 12.68 -15.37
C LEU A 547 -24.79 11.86 -14.38
N ALA A 548 -25.65 12.53 -13.59
CA ALA A 548 -26.56 11.91 -12.64
C ALA A 548 -27.89 11.39 -13.24
N GLY A 549 -27.98 11.29 -14.58
CA GLY A 549 -29.18 10.86 -15.28
C GLY A 549 -29.55 9.38 -15.06
N PRO A 550 -30.69 8.92 -15.57
CA PRO A 550 -31.21 7.55 -15.35
C PRO A 550 -30.30 6.41 -15.86
N GLU A 551 -29.34 6.71 -16.75
CA GLU A 551 -28.34 5.74 -17.24
C GLU A 551 -27.16 5.54 -16.25
N ALA A 552 -27.00 6.42 -15.26
CA ALA A 552 -25.88 6.44 -14.31
C ALA A 552 -25.79 5.20 -13.39
N GLU A 553 -26.94 4.57 -13.10
CA GLU A 553 -27.05 3.44 -12.17
C GLU A 553 -26.92 2.07 -12.87
N GLY A 554 -26.82 2.02 -14.21
CA GLY A 554 -26.85 0.74 -14.93
C GLY A 554 -26.20 0.67 -16.33
N ALA A 555 -25.62 1.76 -16.85
CA ALA A 555 -24.92 1.71 -18.14
C ALA A 555 -23.40 1.47 -17.93
N PRO A 556 -22.83 0.36 -18.44
CA PRO A 556 -21.39 0.18 -18.49
C PRO A 556 -20.79 1.26 -19.40
N ALA A 557 -19.79 1.98 -18.90
CA ALA A 557 -19.08 2.96 -19.71
C ALA A 557 -18.37 2.24 -20.87
N PRO A 558 -18.48 2.72 -22.12
CA PRO A 558 -17.84 2.07 -23.26
C PRO A 558 -16.35 2.44 -23.30
N TYR A 559 -15.57 1.86 -22.40
CA TYR A 559 -14.11 1.89 -22.49
C TYR A 559 -13.63 0.63 -23.23
N PRO A 560 -12.67 0.73 -24.16
CA PRO A 560 -11.82 -0.42 -24.44
C PRO A 560 -11.13 -0.85 -23.14
N GLU A 561 -11.09 -2.15 -22.86
CA GLU A 561 -10.45 -2.71 -21.67
C GLU A 561 -9.01 -2.15 -21.54
N PRO A 562 -8.67 -1.43 -20.46
CA PRO A 562 -7.34 -0.83 -20.35
C PRO A 562 -6.29 -1.93 -20.31
N VAL A 563 -5.31 -1.83 -21.21
CA VAL A 563 -4.18 -2.77 -21.31
C VAL A 563 -2.98 -2.19 -20.57
N VAL A 564 -2.36 -3.01 -19.74
CA VAL A 564 -1.16 -2.69 -18.96
C VAL A 564 -0.02 -3.59 -19.41
N ALA A 565 1.21 -3.09 -19.43
CA ALA A 565 2.37 -3.95 -19.67
C ALA A 565 2.57 -4.91 -18.50
N ALA A 566 2.76 -6.20 -18.80
CA ALA A 566 3.18 -7.18 -17.81
C ALA A 566 4.61 -6.85 -17.38
N THR A 567 4.88 -6.83 -16.08
CA THR A 567 6.24 -6.57 -15.59
C THR A 567 7.20 -7.70 -15.97
N PRO A 568 8.53 -7.45 -16.04
CA PRO A 568 9.51 -8.49 -16.34
C PRO A 568 9.40 -9.71 -15.42
N ARG A 569 9.03 -9.50 -14.16
CA ARG A 569 8.78 -10.57 -13.18
C ARG A 569 7.53 -11.39 -13.52
N GLN A 570 6.44 -10.73 -13.90
CA GLN A 570 5.21 -11.40 -14.32
C GLN A 570 5.45 -12.27 -15.55
N GLN A 571 6.19 -11.76 -16.53
CA GLN A 571 6.58 -12.49 -17.72
C GLN A 571 7.46 -13.70 -17.37
N GLU A 572 8.42 -13.54 -16.46
CA GLU A 572 9.29 -14.63 -15.98
C GLU A 572 8.47 -15.76 -15.32
N LEU A 573 7.60 -15.42 -14.36
CA LEU A 573 6.77 -16.40 -13.65
C LEU A 573 5.80 -17.12 -14.58
N LEU A 574 5.23 -16.40 -15.55
CA LEU A 574 4.35 -16.97 -16.57
C LEU A 574 5.13 -17.92 -17.49
N ALA A 575 6.29 -17.52 -17.99
CA ALA A 575 7.14 -18.35 -18.84
C ALA A 575 7.56 -19.65 -18.14
N GLN A 576 7.97 -19.58 -16.86
CA GLN A 576 8.33 -20.75 -16.06
C GLN A 576 7.14 -21.70 -15.85
N SER A 577 5.93 -21.16 -15.65
CA SER A 577 4.70 -21.95 -15.54
C SER A 577 4.33 -22.64 -16.87
N LEU A 578 4.45 -21.92 -17.99
CA LEU A 578 4.16 -22.43 -19.34
C LEU A 578 5.18 -23.46 -19.83
N ALA A 579 6.43 -23.42 -19.36
CA ALA A 579 7.46 -24.40 -19.73
C ALA A 579 7.13 -25.82 -19.23
N ARG A 580 6.37 -25.94 -18.13
CA ARG A 580 5.92 -27.23 -17.56
C ARG A 580 4.47 -27.12 -17.07
N PRO A 581 3.48 -27.08 -17.98
CA PRO A 581 2.08 -26.92 -17.62
C PRO A 581 1.59 -28.05 -16.69
N GLY A 582 0.80 -27.71 -15.67
CA GLY A 582 0.20 -28.70 -14.76
C GLY A 582 1.12 -29.22 -13.64
N ALA A 583 2.39 -28.82 -13.60
CA ALA A 583 3.30 -29.15 -12.50
C ALA A 583 3.03 -28.35 -11.20
N GLY A 584 2.06 -27.43 -11.24
CA GLY A 584 1.71 -26.55 -10.10
C GLY A 584 2.83 -25.58 -9.74
N HIS A 585 3.71 -25.26 -10.70
CA HIS A 585 4.73 -24.23 -10.51
C HIS A 585 4.07 -22.87 -10.28
N HIS A 586 4.61 -22.10 -9.33
CA HIS A 586 4.10 -20.75 -9.02
C HIS A 586 2.63 -20.70 -8.57
N VAL A 587 2.04 -21.86 -8.21
CA VAL A 587 0.73 -21.94 -7.58
C VAL A 587 0.92 -21.96 -6.07
N GLU A 588 0.54 -20.85 -5.44
CA GLU A 588 0.63 -20.64 -4.00
C GLU A 588 -0.71 -20.98 -3.33
N GLN A 589 -0.65 -21.44 -2.08
CA GLN A 589 -1.86 -21.73 -1.31
C GLN A 589 -1.76 -21.15 0.10
N LEU A 590 -2.69 -20.27 0.43
CA LEU A 590 -2.95 -19.81 1.78
C LEU A 590 -4.04 -20.68 2.41
N GLN A 591 -3.81 -21.08 3.66
CA GLN A 591 -4.77 -21.86 4.43
C GLN A 591 -4.98 -21.28 5.82
N TRP A 592 -6.23 -21.36 6.28
CA TRP A 592 -6.61 -21.08 7.66
C TRP A 592 -7.85 -21.85 8.04
N THR A 593 -8.16 -21.80 9.33
CA THR A 593 -9.38 -22.36 9.88
C THR A 593 -10.27 -21.25 10.42
N TRP A 594 -11.53 -21.29 10.02
CA TRP A 594 -12.63 -20.47 10.51
C TRP A 594 -13.39 -21.22 11.60
N HIS A 595 -13.65 -20.52 12.71
CA HIS A 595 -14.39 -21.00 13.86
C HIS A 595 -15.59 -20.08 14.11
N GLY A 596 -16.74 -20.67 14.44
CA GLY A 596 -17.99 -19.93 14.63
C GLY A 596 -18.90 -19.99 13.40
N PRO A 597 -19.97 -19.19 13.37
CA PRO A 597 -20.92 -19.19 12.26
C PRO A 597 -20.25 -18.70 10.97
N LEU A 598 -20.48 -19.42 9.87
CA LEU A 598 -20.04 -19.02 8.53
C LEU A 598 -21.26 -18.90 7.63
N ASP A 599 -21.67 -17.66 7.35
CA ASP A 599 -22.67 -17.39 6.32
C ASP A 599 -21.97 -17.45 4.97
N SER A 600 -22.26 -18.50 4.22
CA SER A 600 -21.54 -18.77 2.98
C SER A 600 -22.04 -17.91 1.81
N GLU A 601 -23.24 -17.35 1.86
CA GLU A 601 -23.70 -16.39 0.84
C GLU A 601 -23.03 -15.04 1.07
N ARG A 602 -22.99 -14.60 2.33
CA ARG A 602 -22.24 -13.41 2.75
C ARG A 602 -20.75 -13.54 2.47
N PHE A 603 -20.18 -14.74 2.66
CA PHE A 603 -18.78 -15.03 2.33
C PHE A 603 -18.50 -14.84 0.84
N THR A 604 -19.36 -15.39 -0.04
CA THR A 604 -19.23 -15.22 -1.49
C THR A 604 -19.43 -13.77 -1.90
N ALA A 605 -20.45 -13.08 -1.35
CA ALA A 605 -20.71 -11.67 -1.66
C ALA A 605 -19.54 -10.76 -1.26
N ALA A 606 -18.92 -11.01 -0.11
CA ALA A 606 -17.74 -10.26 0.34
C ALA A 606 -16.55 -10.43 -0.62
N TRP A 607 -16.27 -11.64 -1.09
CA TRP A 607 -15.22 -11.86 -2.10
C TRP A 607 -15.56 -11.23 -3.45
N GLN A 608 -16.83 -11.23 -3.84
CA GLN A 608 -17.28 -10.55 -5.04
C GLN A 608 -17.05 -9.03 -4.93
N ALA A 609 -17.39 -8.41 -3.79
CA ALA A 609 -17.13 -6.99 -3.55
C ALA A 609 -15.63 -6.64 -3.59
N VAL A 610 -14.77 -7.52 -3.08
CA VAL A 610 -13.30 -7.37 -3.21
C VAL A 610 -12.89 -7.45 -4.68
N ALA A 611 -13.43 -8.37 -5.48
CA ALA A 611 -13.10 -8.46 -6.91
C ALA A 611 -13.60 -7.27 -7.73
N ASP A 612 -14.75 -6.70 -7.36
CA ASP A 612 -15.30 -5.52 -8.02
C ASP A 612 -14.44 -4.27 -7.75
N SER A 613 -13.84 -4.17 -6.56
CA SER A 613 -12.98 -3.05 -6.16
C SER A 613 -11.50 -3.21 -6.57
N GLU A 614 -10.96 -4.42 -6.56
CA GLU A 614 -9.53 -4.67 -6.76
C GLU A 614 -9.20 -4.96 -8.23
N THR A 615 -8.46 -4.04 -8.87
CA THR A 615 -8.01 -4.17 -10.27
C THR A 615 -7.26 -5.48 -10.53
N LEU A 616 -6.50 -5.98 -9.54
CA LEU A 616 -5.73 -7.22 -9.67
C LEU A 616 -6.61 -8.45 -9.92
N LEU A 617 -7.78 -8.51 -9.28
CA LEU A 617 -8.70 -9.64 -9.46
C LEU A 617 -9.44 -9.56 -10.80
N ARG A 618 -9.37 -8.43 -11.50
CA ARG A 618 -9.91 -8.25 -12.84
C ARG A 618 -8.84 -8.28 -13.93
N ALA A 619 -7.59 -8.53 -13.56
CA ALA A 619 -6.47 -8.64 -14.48
C ALA A 619 -6.39 -10.05 -15.08
N ALA A 620 -6.08 -10.12 -16.38
CA ALA A 620 -5.81 -11.36 -17.11
C ALA A 620 -4.68 -11.13 -18.13
N PHE A 621 -3.78 -12.10 -18.32
CA PHE A 621 -2.77 -12.01 -19.38
C PHE A 621 -3.40 -12.23 -20.75
N ASP A 622 -3.00 -11.43 -21.74
CA ASP A 622 -3.42 -11.64 -23.12
C ASP A 622 -2.85 -12.99 -23.62
N PRO A 623 -3.70 -13.94 -24.04
CA PRO A 623 -3.26 -15.27 -24.48
C PRO A 623 -2.45 -15.25 -25.80
N ARG A 624 -2.45 -14.14 -26.53
CA ARG A 624 -1.67 -13.94 -27.77
C ARG A 624 -0.38 -13.17 -27.52
N ASP A 625 -0.33 -12.37 -26.47
CA ASP A 625 0.80 -11.53 -26.11
C ASP A 625 0.98 -11.48 -24.59
N HIS A 626 1.76 -12.43 -24.06
CA HIS A 626 2.04 -12.55 -22.63
C HIS A 626 2.78 -11.36 -22.02
N THR A 627 3.18 -10.36 -22.82
CA THR A 627 3.73 -9.09 -22.33
C THR A 627 2.64 -8.09 -21.94
N ARG A 628 1.36 -8.44 -22.12
CA ARG A 628 0.20 -7.57 -21.86
C ARG A 628 -0.77 -8.19 -20.88
N ILE A 629 -1.35 -7.33 -20.05
CA ILE A 629 -2.41 -7.64 -19.11
C ILE A 629 -3.62 -6.80 -19.46
N THR A 630 -4.75 -7.45 -19.68
CA THR A 630 -6.04 -6.82 -19.92
C THR A 630 -6.79 -6.69 -18.60
N LEU A 631 -7.37 -5.51 -18.35
CA LEU A 631 -8.17 -5.25 -17.17
C LEU A 631 -9.65 -5.32 -17.51
N HIS A 632 -10.32 -6.34 -17.00
CA HIS A 632 -11.75 -6.54 -17.20
C HIS A 632 -12.58 -5.61 -16.30
N GLU A 633 -13.82 -5.34 -16.72
CA GLU A 633 -14.76 -4.55 -15.94
C GLU A 633 -15.22 -5.31 -14.69
N HIS A 634 -15.51 -6.60 -14.85
CA HIS A 634 -16.00 -7.50 -13.81
C HIS A 634 -15.19 -8.79 -13.76
N ALA A 635 -15.11 -9.38 -12.56
CA ALA A 635 -14.54 -10.69 -12.34
C ALA A 635 -15.43 -11.46 -11.36
N THR A 636 -15.82 -12.69 -11.70
CA THR A 636 -16.58 -13.53 -10.78
C THR A 636 -15.62 -14.40 -9.98
N VAL A 637 -15.67 -14.33 -8.65
CA VAL A 637 -14.83 -15.15 -7.78
C VAL A 637 -15.53 -16.49 -7.48
N PRO A 638 -14.98 -17.63 -7.94
CA PRO A 638 -15.57 -18.92 -7.65
C PRO A 638 -15.25 -19.37 -6.21
N VAL A 639 -16.29 -19.57 -5.40
CA VAL A 639 -16.21 -20.18 -4.06
C VAL A 639 -16.78 -21.59 -4.13
N GLU A 640 -15.91 -22.60 -4.01
CA GLU A 640 -16.26 -24.01 -4.01
C GLU A 640 -16.47 -24.51 -2.57
N ARG A 641 -17.45 -25.37 -2.33
CA ARG A 641 -17.72 -25.98 -1.01
C ARG A 641 -17.54 -27.48 -1.10
N LEU A 642 -16.76 -28.06 -0.20
CA LEU A 642 -16.48 -29.49 -0.14
C LEU A 642 -16.64 -29.99 1.29
N SER A 643 -17.30 -31.15 1.46
CA SER A 643 -17.41 -31.80 2.76
C SER A 643 -16.12 -32.53 3.11
N HIS A 644 -15.76 -32.57 4.40
CA HIS A 644 -14.67 -33.42 4.89
C HIS A 644 -14.85 -34.91 4.60
N GLN A 645 -16.08 -35.36 4.31
CA GLN A 645 -16.37 -36.73 3.91
C GLN A 645 -16.01 -37.02 2.44
N ASP A 646 -15.93 -35.98 1.60
CA ASP A 646 -15.68 -36.12 0.16
C ASP A 646 -14.19 -36.20 -0.16
N ILE A 647 -13.37 -35.49 0.61
CA ILE A 647 -11.92 -35.41 0.42
C ILE A 647 -11.22 -35.07 1.73
N THR A 648 -10.10 -35.74 1.99
CA THR A 648 -9.24 -35.39 3.14
C THR A 648 -8.49 -34.09 2.86
N TRP A 649 -8.21 -33.31 3.89
CA TRP A 649 -7.50 -32.04 3.76
C TRP A 649 -6.15 -32.14 3.00
N PRO A 650 -5.26 -33.11 3.29
CA PRO A 650 -4.00 -33.24 2.54
C PRO A 650 -4.22 -33.56 1.05
N SER A 651 -5.21 -34.39 0.74
CA SER A 651 -5.57 -34.71 -0.64
C SER A 651 -6.18 -33.51 -1.37
N LEU A 652 -6.96 -32.68 -0.68
CA LEU A 652 -7.51 -31.44 -1.23
C LEU A 652 -6.40 -30.45 -1.59
N LEU A 653 -5.44 -30.21 -0.68
CA LEU A 653 -4.32 -29.29 -0.94
C LEU A 653 -3.54 -29.68 -2.20
N GLU A 654 -3.18 -30.96 -2.32
CA GLU A 654 -2.39 -31.44 -3.46
C GLU A 654 -3.21 -31.48 -4.76
N ARG A 655 -4.47 -31.92 -4.69
CA ARG A 655 -5.38 -31.93 -5.84
C ARG A 655 -5.62 -30.52 -6.36
N ASP A 656 -5.91 -29.57 -5.47
CA ASP A 656 -6.19 -28.20 -5.88
C ASP A 656 -4.92 -27.52 -6.42
N ARG A 657 -3.75 -27.70 -5.81
CA ARG A 657 -2.50 -27.09 -6.32
C ARG A 657 -2.19 -27.50 -7.78
N ARG A 658 -2.48 -28.76 -8.14
CA ARG A 658 -2.25 -29.28 -9.50
C ARG A 658 -3.30 -28.82 -10.51
N ARG A 659 -4.44 -28.29 -10.05
CA ARG A 659 -5.46 -27.71 -10.92
C ARG A 659 -4.90 -26.40 -11.48
N ALA A 660 -4.88 -26.26 -12.80
CA ALA A 660 -4.40 -25.05 -13.45
C ALA A 660 -5.21 -23.83 -12.99
N VAL A 661 -4.52 -22.78 -12.56
CA VAL A 661 -5.11 -21.45 -12.39
C VAL A 661 -4.99 -20.77 -13.75
N ASP A 662 -6.12 -20.49 -14.39
CA ASP A 662 -6.14 -19.87 -15.71
C ASP A 662 -5.83 -18.39 -15.59
N VAL A 663 -4.58 -18.02 -15.87
CA VAL A 663 -4.09 -16.63 -15.79
C VAL A 663 -4.55 -15.77 -16.98
N HIS A 664 -5.20 -16.37 -17.98
CA HIS A 664 -5.82 -15.68 -19.12
C HIS A 664 -7.28 -15.34 -18.87
N ARG A 665 -7.79 -15.60 -17.66
CA ARG A 665 -9.12 -15.20 -17.22
C ARG A 665 -9.03 -14.32 -15.98
N PRO A 666 -9.97 -13.38 -15.80
CA PRO A 666 -10.09 -12.64 -14.56
C PRO A 666 -10.41 -13.58 -13.38
N ALA A 667 -10.19 -13.09 -12.17
CA ALA A 667 -10.19 -13.84 -10.92
C ALA A 667 -9.17 -15.00 -10.93
N PRO A 668 -7.85 -14.71 -10.97
CA PRO A 668 -6.78 -15.72 -11.00
C PRO A 668 -6.56 -16.38 -9.62
N LEU A 669 -7.65 -16.63 -8.89
CA LEU A 669 -7.67 -17.28 -7.60
C LEU A 669 -8.85 -18.23 -7.48
N ARG A 670 -8.75 -19.15 -6.53
CA ARG A 670 -9.79 -20.13 -6.23
C ARG A 670 -9.93 -20.23 -4.73
N ILE A 671 -11.18 -20.29 -4.28
CA ILE A 671 -11.51 -20.37 -2.87
C ILE A 671 -12.26 -21.66 -2.64
N THR A 672 -11.79 -22.45 -1.68
CA THR A 672 -12.45 -23.69 -1.29
C THR A 672 -12.73 -23.68 0.21
N LEU A 673 -14.00 -23.83 0.56
CA LEU A 673 -14.48 -24.06 1.90
C LEU A 673 -14.55 -25.56 2.15
N HIS A 674 -13.75 -26.06 3.09
CA HIS A 674 -13.72 -27.46 3.52
C HIS A 674 -14.43 -27.58 4.85
N GLU A 675 -15.67 -28.06 4.81
CA GLU A 675 -16.57 -28.11 5.96
C GLU A 675 -16.23 -29.32 6.84
N GLY A 676 -15.68 -29.04 8.03
CA GLY A 676 -15.33 -30.03 9.04
C GLY A 676 -16.54 -30.52 9.84
N PRO A 677 -16.34 -31.54 10.70
CA PRO A 677 -17.40 -32.07 11.55
C PRO A 677 -17.90 -31.00 12.54
N VAL A 678 -19.21 -31.03 12.83
CA VAL A 678 -19.83 -30.17 13.84
C VAL A 678 -19.26 -30.55 15.21
N SER A 679 -18.71 -29.57 15.93
CA SER A 679 -18.20 -29.79 17.30
C SER A 679 -19.33 -30.09 18.29
N GLU A 680 -19.01 -30.66 19.46
CA GLU A 680 -19.98 -30.89 20.55
C GLU A 680 -20.65 -29.59 21.03
N ALA A 681 -20.04 -28.43 20.76
CA ALA A 681 -20.58 -27.10 21.03
C ALA A 681 -21.50 -26.55 19.89
N GLY A 682 -21.81 -27.36 18.87
CA GLY A 682 -22.75 -27.02 17.80
C GLY A 682 -22.19 -26.17 16.65
N ALA A 683 -20.91 -25.77 16.68
CA ALA A 683 -20.28 -25.01 15.60
C ALA A 683 -19.42 -25.91 14.70
N ALA A 684 -19.59 -25.82 13.38
CA ALA A 684 -18.75 -26.51 12.40
C ALA A 684 -17.42 -25.75 12.20
N GLN A 685 -16.30 -26.47 12.28
CA GLN A 685 -15.00 -25.91 11.92
C GLN A 685 -14.89 -25.91 10.39
N THR A 686 -14.69 -24.74 9.77
CA THR A 686 -14.48 -24.67 8.32
C THR A 686 -13.03 -24.36 8.02
N ARG A 687 -12.34 -25.21 7.26
CA ARG A 687 -11.02 -24.89 6.75
C ARG A 687 -11.16 -24.16 5.43
N VAL A 688 -10.45 -23.06 5.25
CA VAL A 688 -10.48 -22.26 4.03
C VAL A 688 -9.16 -22.42 3.31
N LEU A 689 -9.24 -22.71 2.01
CA LEU A 689 -8.13 -22.79 1.09
C LEU A 689 -8.27 -21.68 0.05
N LEU A 690 -7.27 -20.81 -0.03
CA LEU A 690 -7.14 -19.81 -1.08
C LEU A 690 -5.94 -20.17 -1.95
N THR A 691 -6.20 -20.54 -3.20
CA THR A 691 -5.16 -20.92 -4.17
C THR A 691 -5.07 -19.87 -5.27
N PHE A 692 -3.87 -19.42 -5.62
CA PHE A 692 -3.66 -18.37 -6.62
C PHE A 692 -2.34 -18.55 -7.37
N HIS A 693 -2.20 -17.88 -8.52
CA HIS A 693 -0.97 -17.91 -9.32
C HIS A 693 -0.08 -16.70 -9.01
N GLN A 694 1.20 -16.94 -8.69
CA GLN A 694 2.17 -15.91 -8.30
C GLN A 694 2.47 -14.87 -9.39
N ALA A 695 2.13 -15.14 -10.65
CA ALA A 695 2.25 -14.16 -11.74
C ALA A 695 1.23 -13.00 -11.65
N LEU A 696 0.19 -13.11 -10.81
CA LEU A 696 -0.75 -12.01 -10.55
C LEU A 696 -0.81 -11.70 -9.06
N VAL A 697 -0.94 -12.71 -8.20
CA VAL A 697 -1.12 -12.50 -6.76
C VAL A 697 0.09 -13.05 -6.01
N ASP A 698 0.81 -12.23 -5.24
CA ASP A 698 1.80 -12.73 -4.28
C ASP A 698 1.18 -12.95 -2.88
N THR A 699 1.95 -13.57 -1.98
CA THR A 699 1.49 -13.89 -0.62
C THR A 699 1.11 -12.64 0.18
N TRP A 700 1.79 -11.51 -0.04
CA TRP A 700 1.46 -10.23 0.61
C TRP A 700 0.12 -9.69 0.11
N SER A 701 -0.06 -9.64 -1.20
CA SER A 701 -1.29 -9.20 -1.86
C SER A 701 -2.47 -10.04 -1.41
N ALA A 702 -2.30 -11.36 -1.33
CA ALA A 702 -3.36 -12.23 -0.83
C ALA A 702 -3.74 -11.92 0.64
N GLN A 703 -2.81 -11.49 1.48
CA GLN A 703 -3.10 -11.03 2.84
C GLN A 703 -3.80 -9.66 2.87
N VAL A 704 -3.44 -8.74 1.98
CA VAL A 704 -4.16 -7.47 1.78
C VAL A 704 -5.59 -7.73 1.32
N LEU A 705 -5.79 -8.58 0.33
CA LEU A 705 -7.10 -9.00 -0.16
C LEU A 705 -7.94 -9.65 0.95
N LEU A 706 -7.33 -10.46 1.82
CA LEU A 706 -8.01 -11.05 2.97
C LEU A 706 -8.49 -9.99 3.98
N ARG A 707 -7.69 -8.94 4.22
CA ARG A 707 -8.12 -7.83 5.08
C ARG A 707 -9.35 -7.13 4.52
N GLU A 708 -9.39 -6.87 3.21
CA GLU A 708 -10.55 -6.25 2.58
C GLU A 708 -11.75 -7.20 2.53
N PHE A 709 -11.52 -8.51 2.35
CA PHE A 709 -12.56 -9.52 2.46
C PHE A 709 -13.21 -9.49 3.85
N TYR A 710 -12.44 -9.43 4.93
CA TYR A 710 -13.01 -9.38 6.29
C TYR A 710 -13.84 -8.11 6.52
N ARG A 711 -13.39 -6.95 6.01
CA ARG A 711 -14.17 -5.70 6.05
C ARG A 711 -15.46 -5.80 5.26
N ALA A 712 -15.39 -6.28 4.01
CA ALA A 712 -16.57 -6.47 3.17
C ALA A 712 -17.53 -7.51 3.78
N TYR A 713 -17.01 -8.55 4.43
CA TYR A 713 -17.80 -9.53 5.15
C TYR A 713 -18.56 -8.84 6.29
N LEU A 714 -17.92 -8.06 7.15
CA LEU A 714 -18.60 -7.32 8.24
C LEU A 714 -19.65 -6.31 7.72
N ASN A 715 -19.42 -5.70 6.56
CA ASN A 715 -20.31 -4.70 5.95
C ASN A 715 -21.33 -5.28 4.95
N GLU A 716 -21.79 -6.52 5.16
CA GLU A 716 -22.83 -7.17 4.34
C GLU A 716 -22.56 -7.17 2.81
N GLY A 717 -21.28 -7.25 2.41
CA GLY A 717 -20.89 -7.28 1.00
C GLY A 717 -20.72 -5.89 0.37
N SER A 718 -20.72 -4.81 1.14
CA SER A 718 -20.41 -3.47 0.64
C SER A 718 -18.93 -3.13 0.89
N PRO A 719 -18.18 -2.64 -0.11
CA PRO A 719 -16.85 -2.12 0.13
C PRO A 719 -16.94 -0.89 1.04
N ALA A 720 -16.14 -0.85 2.10
CA ALA A 720 -16.02 0.36 2.90
C ALA A 720 -15.44 1.47 2.01
N GLY A 721 -16.18 2.58 1.85
CA GLY A 721 -15.66 3.75 1.15
C GLY A 721 -14.35 4.22 1.77
N GLY A 722 -13.37 4.60 0.94
CA GLY A 722 -12.04 4.99 1.39
C GLY A 722 -11.18 5.59 0.27
N GLU A 723 -10.07 6.20 0.66
CA GLU A 723 -9.06 6.81 -0.23
C GLU A 723 -8.59 5.83 -1.32
N ARG A 724 -8.27 6.37 -2.51
CA ARG A 724 -7.73 5.61 -3.65
C ARG A 724 -6.41 4.96 -3.23
N ARG A 725 -6.31 3.63 -3.39
CA ARG A 725 -5.07 2.86 -3.20
C ARG A 725 -4.33 2.70 -4.54
N PRO A 726 -2.99 2.60 -4.54
CA PRO A 726 -2.26 2.30 -5.75
C PRO A 726 -2.67 0.92 -6.28
N ASP A 727 -2.78 0.79 -7.60
CA ASP A 727 -3.07 -0.48 -8.27
C ASP A 727 -2.00 -0.88 -9.29
N LEU A 728 -2.22 -2.00 -9.99
CA LEU A 728 -1.29 -2.54 -10.98
C LEU A 728 -0.85 -1.50 -12.04
N ARG A 729 -1.70 -0.53 -12.38
CA ARG A 729 -1.39 0.52 -13.37
C ARG A 729 -0.41 1.54 -12.80
N ASP A 730 -0.59 1.90 -11.54
CA ASP A 730 0.32 2.81 -10.84
C ASP A 730 1.71 2.18 -10.73
N TYR A 731 1.77 0.88 -10.41
CA TYR A 731 3.04 0.15 -10.36
C TYR A 731 3.71 0.03 -11.73
N ALA A 732 2.95 -0.27 -12.79
CA ALA A 732 3.49 -0.35 -14.15
C ALA A 732 4.07 1.01 -14.60
N ARG A 733 3.36 2.11 -14.33
CA ARG A 733 3.85 3.47 -14.61
C ARG A 733 5.13 3.77 -13.83
N TRP A 734 5.13 3.48 -12.53
CA TRP A 734 6.30 3.68 -11.69
C TRP A 734 7.51 2.92 -12.23
N LEU A 735 7.31 1.67 -12.67
CA LEU A 735 8.38 0.84 -13.23
C LEU A 735 8.94 1.42 -14.55
N ASP A 736 8.09 1.96 -15.41
CA ASP A 736 8.49 2.61 -16.67
C ASP A 736 9.32 3.89 -16.44
N GLU A 737 9.17 4.53 -15.28
CA GLU A 737 9.90 5.74 -14.89
C GLU A 737 11.29 5.45 -14.26
N GLN A 738 11.62 4.20 -13.95
CA GLN A 738 12.89 3.86 -13.28
C GLN A 738 14.10 3.93 -14.20
N ASP A 739 15.21 4.48 -13.68
CA ASP A 739 16.51 4.42 -14.37
C ASP A 739 17.10 3.00 -14.27
N THR A 740 17.16 2.34 -15.42
CA THR A 740 17.75 1.00 -15.54
C THR A 740 19.28 1.02 -15.61
N ALA A 741 19.93 2.15 -15.88
CA ALA A 741 21.39 2.25 -15.97
C ALA A 741 22.06 2.07 -14.60
N GLY A 742 21.60 2.81 -13.57
CA GLY A 742 22.11 2.64 -12.21
C GLY A 742 21.93 1.22 -11.66
N ALA A 743 20.79 0.59 -11.96
CA ALA A 743 20.54 -0.81 -11.63
C ALA A 743 21.49 -1.75 -12.37
N GLN A 744 21.73 -1.54 -13.66
CA GLN A 744 22.69 -2.32 -14.45
C GLN A 744 24.11 -2.22 -13.89
N ASP A 745 24.56 -1.01 -13.57
CA ASP A 745 25.90 -0.76 -13.03
C ASP A 745 26.10 -1.47 -11.68
N PHE A 746 25.12 -1.38 -10.78
CA PHE A 746 25.15 -2.11 -9.52
C PHE A 746 25.20 -3.62 -9.74
N TRP A 747 24.29 -4.15 -10.55
CA TRP A 747 24.17 -5.59 -10.76
C TRP A 747 25.33 -6.19 -11.54
N ALA A 748 26.03 -5.42 -12.37
CA ALA A 748 27.26 -5.88 -13.04
C ALA A 748 28.33 -6.34 -12.03
N GLY A 749 28.41 -5.70 -10.86
CA GLY A 749 29.32 -6.10 -9.77
C GLY A 749 28.70 -7.04 -8.73
N ALA A 750 27.37 -6.99 -8.53
CA ALA A 750 26.69 -7.76 -7.50
C ALA A 750 26.28 -9.18 -7.94
N THR A 751 26.16 -9.41 -9.25
CA THR A 751 25.79 -10.71 -9.82
C THR A 751 26.82 -11.78 -9.43
N PRO A 752 26.41 -12.99 -9.01
CA PRO A 752 27.33 -14.07 -8.65
C PRO A 752 28.35 -14.31 -9.76
N PRO A 753 29.65 -14.50 -9.51
CA PRO A 753 30.61 -14.81 -10.57
C PRO A 753 30.39 -16.22 -11.15
N PRO A 754 30.82 -16.49 -12.40
CA PRO A 754 30.86 -17.85 -12.93
C PRO A 754 31.64 -18.79 -12.00
N GLY A 755 31.10 -19.98 -11.76
CA GLY A 755 31.71 -20.97 -10.84
C GLY A 755 31.38 -20.78 -9.36
N ALA A 756 30.54 -19.79 -8.99
CA ALA A 756 30.00 -19.69 -7.64
C ALA A 756 29.26 -20.98 -7.24
N ALA A 757 29.40 -21.38 -5.96
CA ALA A 757 28.77 -22.59 -5.45
C ALA A 757 27.27 -22.36 -5.20
N VAL A 758 26.43 -22.98 -6.02
CA VAL A 758 24.97 -22.80 -5.99
C VAL A 758 24.18 -24.01 -5.47
N HIS A 759 24.84 -25.16 -5.31
CA HIS A 759 24.21 -26.42 -4.88
C HIS A 759 24.65 -26.80 -3.45
N PRO A 760 23.71 -27.07 -2.52
CA PRO A 760 24.04 -27.43 -1.13
C PRO A 760 24.35 -28.93 -0.98
N ALA A 761 24.59 -29.64 -2.07
CA ALA A 761 24.76 -31.09 -2.12
C ALA A 761 25.74 -31.50 -3.22
N ARG A 762 26.34 -32.68 -3.05
CA ARG A 762 27.22 -33.29 -4.06
C ARG A 762 26.41 -34.09 -5.06
N LEU A 763 26.92 -34.26 -6.27
CA LEU A 763 26.30 -35.14 -7.27
C LEU A 763 26.26 -36.58 -6.77
N GLY A 764 25.10 -37.22 -6.94
CA GLY A 764 24.78 -38.59 -6.55
C GLY A 764 24.04 -39.33 -7.66
N ALA A 765 23.54 -40.53 -7.33
CA ALA A 765 22.80 -41.35 -8.27
C ALA A 765 21.44 -40.72 -8.63
N PRO A 766 20.90 -40.98 -9.84
CA PRO A 766 19.55 -40.57 -10.22
C PRO A 766 18.49 -41.06 -9.22
N THR A 767 17.49 -40.24 -8.96
CA THR A 767 16.30 -40.63 -8.18
C THR A 767 15.22 -41.18 -9.11
N SER A 768 14.48 -42.19 -8.67
CA SER A 768 13.33 -42.76 -9.42
C SER A 768 12.00 -42.04 -9.14
N HIS A 769 12.02 -40.88 -8.48
CA HIS A 769 10.84 -40.17 -8.04
C HIS A 769 10.66 -38.85 -8.80
N THR A 770 9.40 -38.45 -9.02
CA THR A 770 9.04 -37.21 -9.73
C THR A 770 8.11 -36.34 -8.89
N GLY A 771 8.01 -35.05 -9.24
CA GLY A 771 7.17 -34.06 -8.56
C GLY A 771 7.82 -33.44 -7.32
N PHE A 772 7.06 -32.66 -6.57
CA PHE A 772 7.58 -31.92 -5.40
C PHE A 772 7.19 -32.57 -4.07
N ARG A 773 7.98 -32.34 -3.03
CA ARG A 773 7.62 -32.70 -1.65
C ARG A 773 8.05 -31.61 -0.68
N ARG A 774 7.32 -31.53 0.43
CA ARG A 774 7.53 -30.58 1.52
C ARG A 774 7.89 -31.36 2.78
N ILE A 775 8.95 -30.96 3.44
CA ILE A 775 9.36 -31.48 4.74
C ILE A 775 9.66 -30.31 5.67
N SER A 776 9.20 -30.39 6.92
CA SER A 776 9.35 -29.30 7.87
C SER A 776 10.09 -29.74 9.13
N ARG A 777 10.87 -28.82 9.69
CA ARG A 777 11.47 -28.91 11.02
C ARG A 777 11.15 -27.65 11.79
N ARG A 778 11.10 -27.79 13.12
CA ARG A 778 10.76 -26.71 14.03
C ARG A 778 11.91 -26.46 14.98
N LEU A 779 12.30 -25.20 15.06
CA LEU A 779 13.09 -24.66 16.15
C LEU A 779 12.11 -24.30 17.27
N SER A 780 12.37 -24.76 18.49
CA SER A 780 11.46 -24.52 19.62
C SER A 780 11.30 -23.02 19.86
N ARG A 781 10.17 -22.59 20.43
CA ARG A 781 9.97 -21.18 20.81
C ARG A 781 11.15 -20.62 21.61
N GLN A 782 11.70 -21.40 22.54
CA GLN A 782 12.86 -20.99 23.34
C GLN A 782 14.10 -20.76 22.47
N ASP A 783 14.44 -21.71 21.60
CA ASP A 783 15.58 -21.57 20.70
C ASP A 783 15.38 -20.45 19.66
N ALA A 784 14.15 -20.26 19.18
CA ALA A 784 13.82 -19.21 18.23
C ALA A 784 13.95 -17.82 18.86
N VAL A 785 13.51 -17.65 20.12
CA VAL A 785 13.74 -16.42 20.90
C VAL A 785 15.23 -16.17 21.10
N ARG A 786 16.01 -17.21 21.43
CA ARG A 786 17.48 -17.10 21.54
C ARG A 786 18.12 -16.65 20.22
N LEU A 787 17.67 -17.21 19.10
CA LEU A 787 18.14 -16.85 17.77
C LEU A 787 17.83 -15.39 17.45
N VAL A 788 16.60 -14.92 17.72
CA VAL A 788 16.19 -13.52 17.50
C VAL A 788 17.05 -12.57 18.32
N HIS A 789 17.23 -12.84 19.62
CA HIS A 789 18.07 -11.99 20.47
C HIS A 789 19.53 -11.98 20.03
N TRP A 790 20.08 -13.13 19.67
CA TRP A 790 21.46 -13.21 19.17
C TRP A 790 21.63 -12.48 17.84
N ALA A 791 20.71 -12.65 16.89
CA ALA A 791 20.74 -11.95 15.61
C ALA A 791 20.65 -10.43 15.81
N ALA A 792 19.73 -9.97 16.66
CA ALA A 792 19.60 -8.56 17.03
C ALA A 792 20.89 -8.01 17.67
N GLY A 793 21.52 -8.77 18.57
CA GLY A 793 22.82 -8.40 19.16
C GLY A 793 23.98 -8.36 18.16
N CYS A 794 23.86 -9.04 17.01
CA CYS A 794 24.79 -8.93 15.89
C CYS A 794 24.39 -7.83 14.89
N GLY A 795 23.33 -7.06 15.15
CA GLY A 795 22.81 -6.04 14.24
C GLY A 795 22.22 -6.60 12.95
N VAL A 796 21.69 -7.84 12.97
CA VAL A 796 21.11 -8.53 11.81
C VAL A 796 19.75 -9.17 12.16
N THR A 797 19.03 -9.64 11.15
CA THR A 797 17.74 -10.34 11.34
C THR A 797 17.91 -11.85 11.47
N GLU A 798 16.91 -12.57 12.00
CA GLU A 798 16.91 -14.03 11.96
C GLU A 798 16.91 -14.61 10.52
N SER A 799 16.44 -13.83 9.53
CA SER A 799 16.56 -14.18 8.11
C SER A 799 18.03 -14.17 7.68
N ALA A 800 18.82 -13.17 8.09
CA ALA A 800 20.26 -13.13 7.83
C ALA A 800 21.00 -14.31 8.49
N ALA A 801 20.57 -14.73 9.69
CA ALA A 801 21.08 -15.94 10.32
C ALA A 801 20.79 -17.20 9.49
N LEU A 802 19.57 -17.31 8.93
CA LEU A 802 19.24 -18.41 8.02
C LEU A 802 20.04 -18.34 6.71
N HIS A 803 20.26 -17.15 6.15
CA HIS A 803 21.13 -16.94 4.98
C HIS A 803 22.56 -17.38 5.28
N ALA A 804 23.10 -17.04 6.46
CA ALA A 804 24.42 -17.50 6.88
C ALA A 804 24.48 -19.02 7.02
N ALA A 805 23.49 -19.64 7.68
CA ALA A 805 23.42 -21.09 7.78
C ALA A 805 23.39 -21.75 6.39
N TRP A 806 22.65 -21.17 5.44
CA TRP A 806 22.58 -21.69 4.07
C TRP A 806 23.89 -21.50 3.29
N ALA A 807 24.50 -20.32 3.39
CA ALA A 807 25.81 -20.01 2.80
C ALA A 807 26.89 -21.00 3.27
N LEU A 808 26.91 -21.32 4.57
CA LEU A 808 27.83 -22.30 5.15
C LEU A 808 27.60 -23.72 4.59
N LEU A 809 26.34 -24.13 4.35
CA LEU A 809 26.03 -25.43 3.75
C LEU A 809 26.43 -25.51 2.27
N LEU A 810 26.25 -24.41 1.53
CA LEU A 810 26.72 -24.30 0.14
C LEU A 810 28.24 -24.40 0.06
N HIS A 811 28.96 -23.64 0.89
CA HIS A 811 30.43 -23.71 0.98
C HIS A 811 30.87 -25.14 1.33
N ARG A 812 30.26 -25.75 2.34
CA ARG A 812 30.58 -27.11 2.77
C ARG A 812 30.39 -28.15 1.66
N ALA A 813 29.40 -27.97 0.79
CA ALA A 813 29.13 -28.89 -0.30
C ALA A 813 30.28 -28.94 -1.33
N THR A 814 30.97 -27.80 -1.54
CA THR A 814 32.15 -27.71 -2.42
C THR A 814 33.30 -28.59 -1.95
N GLY A 815 33.42 -28.81 -0.63
CA GLY A 815 34.58 -29.45 -0.02
C GLY A 815 35.88 -28.62 -0.09
N ALA A 816 35.81 -27.35 -0.47
CA ALA A 816 36.97 -26.45 -0.50
C ALA A 816 37.42 -26.09 0.92
N ALA A 817 38.74 -26.15 1.16
CA ALA A 817 39.36 -25.67 2.40
C ALA A 817 39.73 -24.17 2.32
N GLN A 818 39.56 -23.55 1.16
CA GLN A 818 39.85 -22.15 0.88
C GLN A 818 38.55 -21.33 0.81
N PRO A 819 38.64 -19.99 0.85
CA PRO A 819 37.49 -19.13 0.57
C PRO A 819 36.84 -19.47 -0.76
N ALA A 820 35.51 -19.49 -0.80
CA ALA A 820 34.77 -19.71 -2.02
C ALA A 820 33.50 -18.86 -2.04
N THR A 821 33.19 -18.29 -3.20
CA THR A 821 31.94 -17.58 -3.43
C THR A 821 30.77 -18.57 -3.50
N VAL A 822 29.75 -18.34 -2.69
CA VAL A 822 28.50 -19.10 -2.73
C VAL A 822 27.38 -18.19 -3.22
N ALA A 823 26.37 -18.77 -3.87
CA ALA A 823 25.23 -18.01 -4.36
C ALA A 823 23.89 -18.75 -4.20
N PHE A 824 22.87 -18.00 -3.76
CA PHE A 824 21.51 -18.49 -3.58
C PHE A 824 20.51 -17.34 -3.76
N GLY A 825 19.28 -17.67 -4.11
CA GLY A 825 18.20 -16.70 -4.17
C GLY A 825 17.74 -16.29 -2.77
N VAL A 826 17.48 -15.00 -2.57
CA VAL A 826 16.81 -14.50 -1.37
C VAL A 826 15.49 -13.84 -1.76
N SER A 827 14.45 -14.05 -0.95
CA SER A 827 13.18 -13.38 -1.16
C SER A 827 13.27 -11.90 -0.77
N VAL A 828 12.79 -11.03 -1.65
CA VAL A 828 12.54 -9.60 -1.36
C VAL A 828 11.03 -9.34 -1.48
N ASP A 829 10.47 -8.43 -0.70
CA ASP A 829 9.03 -8.16 -0.77
C ASP A 829 8.63 -7.26 -1.95
N GLY A 830 9.61 -6.53 -2.51
CA GLY A 830 9.43 -5.59 -3.62
C GLY A 830 8.68 -4.33 -3.21
N ARG A 831 8.47 -4.11 -1.91
CA ARG A 831 7.68 -3.02 -1.33
C ARG A 831 8.54 -1.96 -0.63
N GLY A 832 9.86 -2.15 -0.60
CA GLY A 832 10.82 -1.11 -0.22
C GLY A 832 11.00 0.03 -1.23
N ILE A 833 10.11 0.15 -2.23
CA ILE A 833 10.20 1.15 -3.31
C ILE A 833 9.53 2.47 -2.94
N CYS A 834 9.98 3.57 -3.55
CA CYS A 834 9.39 4.90 -3.38
C CYS A 834 8.10 5.05 -4.20
N LEU A 835 7.04 4.34 -3.80
CA LEU A 835 5.69 4.46 -4.34
C LEU A 835 4.70 4.65 -3.19
N ASP A 836 3.95 5.76 -3.20
CA ASP A 836 3.01 6.08 -2.13
C ASP A 836 1.93 5.00 -1.99
N GLY A 837 1.77 4.49 -0.77
CA GLY A 837 0.80 3.43 -0.46
C GLY A 837 1.19 2.04 -0.95
N VAL A 838 2.45 1.79 -1.35
CA VAL A 838 2.93 0.49 -1.87
C VAL A 838 2.63 -0.71 -0.97
N GLU A 839 2.58 -0.52 0.35
CA GLU A 839 2.21 -1.57 1.31
C GLU A 839 0.79 -2.11 1.11
N GLN A 840 -0.09 -1.31 0.49
CA GLN A 840 -1.47 -1.66 0.16
C GLN A 840 -1.63 -2.09 -1.30
N LEU A 841 -0.58 -2.00 -2.11
CA LEU A 841 -0.60 -2.39 -3.51
C LEU A 841 -0.75 -3.91 -3.64
N THR A 842 -1.79 -4.31 -4.35
CA THR A 842 -2.04 -5.70 -4.73
C THR A 842 -1.37 -5.98 -6.08
N GLY A 843 -0.38 -6.89 -6.07
CA GLY A 843 0.36 -7.31 -7.26
C GLY A 843 1.53 -8.24 -6.92
N PRO A 844 2.17 -8.85 -7.94
CA PRO A 844 3.21 -9.86 -7.74
C PRO A 844 4.59 -9.21 -7.53
N LEU A 845 4.72 -8.43 -6.46
CA LEU A 845 5.93 -7.65 -6.17
C LEU A 845 7.00 -8.50 -5.48
N LEU A 846 6.61 -9.51 -4.69
CA LEU A 846 7.54 -10.39 -3.99
C LEU A 846 8.53 -11.00 -4.97
N GLY A 847 9.79 -10.62 -4.86
CA GLY A 847 10.96 -10.92 -5.70
C GLY A 847 11.79 -12.13 -5.23
N VAL A 848 12.64 -12.67 -6.11
CA VAL A 848 13.78 -13.51 -5.71
C VAL A 848 15.02 -13.00 -6.42
N LEU A 849 16.00 -12.53 -5.66
CA LEU A 849 17.23 -11.96 -6.18
C LEU A 849 18.46 -12.80 -5.81
N PRO A 850 19.49 -12.87 -6.67
CA PRO A 850 20.71 -13.59 -6.36
C PRO A 850 21.50 -12.87 -5.26
N MET A 851 21.76 -13.56 -4.16
CA MET A 851 22.72 -13.15 -3.14
C MET A 851 24.02 -13.95 -3.35
N SER A 852 25.13 -13.22 -3.57
CA SER A 852 26.48 -13.78 -3.64
C SER A 852 27.30 -13.33 -2.44
N ILE A 853 28.04 -14.25 -1.82
CA ILE A 853 28.92 -13.94 -0.70
C ILE A 853 30.12 -14.88 -0.68
N ASP A 854 31.29 -14.34 -0.29
CA ASP A 854 32.48 -15.14 -0.05
C ASP A 854 32.44 -15.74 1.36
N VAL A 855 32.53 -17.06 1.43
CA VAL A 855 32.64 -17.78 2.70
C VAL A 855 34.10 -18.14 2.92
N ASP A 856 34.77 -17.42 3.81
CA ASP A 856 36.12 -17.71 4.27
C ASP A 856 36.09 -18.59 5.53
N PRO A 857 36.57 -19.85 5.49
CA PRO A 857 36.66 -20.71 6.68
C PRO A 857 37.47 -20.12 7.84
N ALA A 858 38.44 -19.24 7.56
CA ALA A 858 39.24 -18.54 8.56
C ALA A 858 38.55 -17.29 9.14
N GLY A 859 37.55 -16.74 8.42
CA GLY A 859 36.73 -15.64 8.89
C GLY A 859 35.77 -16.02 10.00
N THR A 860 35.12 -15.03 10.62
CA THR A 860 34.19 -15.25 11.74
C THR A 860 32.72 -15.18 11.30
N VAL A 861 31.82 -15.81 12.07
CA VAL A 861 30.37 -15.74 11.79
C VAL A 861 29.83 -14.31 11.79
N PRO A 862 30.19 -13.42 12.73
CA PRO A 862 29.76 -12.01 12.67
C PRO A 862 30.24 -11.27 11.42
N GLN A 863 31.44 -11.56 10.90
CA GLN A 863 31.91 -10.98 9.63
C GLN A 863 31.02 -11.43 8.46
N LEU A 864 30.69 -12.71 8.40
CA LEU A 864 29.76 -13.25 7.39
C LEU A 864 28.36 -12.61 7.51
N LEU A 865 27.83 -12.47 8.73
CA LEU A 865 26.53 -11.82 8.96
C LEU A 865 26.53 -10.35 8.56
N THR A 866 27.60 -9.63 8.87
CA THR A 866 27.79 -8.22 8.48
C THR A 866 27.78 -8.10 6.97
N ALA A 867 28.57 -8.93 6.28
CA ALA A 867 28.63 -8.91 4.82
C ALA A 867 27.30 -9.30 4.16
N LEU A 868 26.56 -10.27 4.74
CA LEU A 868 25.21 -10.63 4.28
C LEU A 868 24.20 -9.50 4.50
N ARG A 869 24.27 -8.79 5.63
CA ARG A 869 23.40 -7.65 5.93
C ARG A 869 23.69 -6.51 4.94
N ASP A 870 24.95 -6.12 4.80
CA ASP A 870 25.36 -5.02 3.96
C ASP A 870 24.97 -5.33 2.50
N ARG A 871 25.19 -6.57 2.04
CA ARG A 871 24.71 -7.00 0.72
C ARG A 871 23.20 -6.95 0.57
N ALA A 872 22.43 -7.34 1.58
CA ALA A 872 20.97 -7.26 1.54
C ALA A 872 20.47 -5.81 1.48
N LEU A 873 21.11 -4.88 2.20
CA LEU A 873 20.82 -3.46 2.16
C LEU A 873 21.15 -2.85 0.80
N ASP A 874 22.30 -3.20 0.21
CA ASP A 874 22.66 -2.73 -1.13
C ASP A 874 21.66 -3.20 -2.19
N MET A 875 21.21 -4.45 -2.08
CA MET A 875 20.20 -5.04 -2.97
C MET A 875 18.82 -4.37 -2.83
N SER A 876 18.50 -3.79 -1.67
CA SER A 876 17.15 -3.28 -1.39
C SER A 876 16.75 -2.08 -2.26
N ALA A 877 17.74 -1.34 -2.79
CA ALA A 877 17.51 -0.23 -3.72
C ALA A 877 16.98 -0.70 -5.09
N TYR A 878 17.19 -1.97 -5.44
CA TYR A 878 16.90 -2.54 -6.76
C TYR A 878 16.01 -3.79 -6.68
N GLU A 879 15.16 -3.90 -5.66
CA GLU A 879 14.24 -5.05 -5.46
C GLU A 879 13.22 -5.24 -6.59
N TRP A 880 12.98 -4.19 -7.38
CA TRP A 880 12.08 -4.19 -8.53
C TRP A 880 12.64 -4.93 -9.76
N VAL A 881 13.93 -5.30 -9.75
CA VAL A 881 14.59 -6.03 -10.86
C VAL A 881 14.23 -7.52 -10.83
N SER A 882 14.02 -8.14 -12.00
CA SER A 882 13.80 -9.60 -12.12
C SER A 882 15.08 -10.38 -12.43
N ALA A 883 15.11 -11.68 -12.06
CA ALA A 883 16.25 -12.54 -12.36
C ALA A 883 16.48 -12.68 -13.87
N GLU A 884 15.40 -12.60 -14.67
CA GLU A 884 15.49 -12.57 -16.12
C GLU A 884 16.13 -11.29 -16.68
N GLN A 885 15.88 -10.13 -16.06
CA GLN A 885 16.62 -8.91 -16.42
C GLN A 885 18.11 -9.06 -16.10
N LEU A 886 18.45 -9.65 -14.94
CA LEU A 886 19.84 -9.90 -14.56
C LEU A 886 20.56 -10.84 -15.53
N ARG A 887 19.90 -11.90 -16.00
CA ARG A 887 20.46 -12.79 -17.04
C ARG A 887 20.77 -12.03 -18.33
N ARG A 888 19.81 -11.21 -18.78
CA ARG A 888 19.95 -10.40 -20.00
C ARG A 888 21.07 -9.36 -19.91
N TRP A 889 21.16 -8.62 -18.80
CA TRP A 889 22.20 -7.60 -18.61
C TRP A 889 23.61 -8.18 -18.53
N ASN A 890 23.77 -9.37 -17.97
CA ASN A 890 25.07 -10.02 -17.82
C ASN A 890 25.43 -10.96 -18.98
N ALA A 891 24.64 -11.01 -20.05
CA ALA A 891 24.84 -11.88 -21.22
C ALA A 891 25.15 -13.35 -20.86
N ARG A 892 24.50 -13.88 -19.81
CA ARG A 892 24.68 -15.28 -19.40
C ARG A 892 24.02 -16.21 -20.39
N GLY A 893 24.70 -17.31 -20.73
CA GLY A 893 24.11 -18.39 -21.50
C GLY A 893 23.02 -19.13 -20.69
N ASP A 894 22.12 -19.81 -21.38
CA ASP A 894 21.00 -20.55 -20.76
C ASP A 894 21.44 -21.61 -19.73
N ASP A 895 22.69 -22.07 -19.83
CA ASP A 895 23.28 -23.09 -18.94
C ASP A 895 23.93 -22.52 -17.66
N GLU A 896 24.12 -21.20 -17.53
CA GLU A 896 24.75 -20.58 -16.35
C GLU A 896 23.71 -20.10 -15.31
N GLU A 897 23.46 -20.93 -14.29
CA GLU A 897 22.54 -20.62 -13.20
C GLU A 897 23.07 -19.46 -12.30
N LEU A 898 22.26 -18.42 -12.09
CA LEU A 898 22.52 -17.38 -11.09
C LEU A 898 22.47 -17.96 -9.66
N PHE A 899 21.56 -18.90 -9.44
CA PHE A 899 21.40 -19.68 -8.21
C PHE A 899 20.57 -20.93 -8.51
N ALA A 900 20.78 -21.99 -7.73
CA ALA A 900 20.03 -23.25 -7.84
C ALA A 900 19.09 -23.49 -6.65
N THR A 901 19.14 -22.62 -5.65
CA THR A 901 18.36 -22.72 -4.41
C THR A 901 17.92 -21.34 -3.97
N ALA A 902 16.83 -21.26 -3.20
CA ALA A 902 16.37 -20.00 -2.66
C ALA A 902 15.89 -20.13 -1.20
N VAL A 903 16.08 -19.07 -0.43
CA VAL A 903 15.62 -18.93 0.94
C VAL A 903 14.53 -17.86 1.00
N PHE A 904 13.39 -18.23 1.54
CA PHE A 904 12.22 -17.40 1.72
C PHE A 904 11.95 -17.24 3.22
N PHE A 905 11.73 -16.01 3.66
CA PHE A 905 11.34 -15.72 5.04
C PHE A 905 9.97 -15.03 5.05
N GLU A 906 8.93 -15.75 5.41
CA GLU A 906 7.56 -15.22 5.44
C GLU A 906 7.28 -14.49 6.75
N ARG A 907 6.83 -13.25 6.62
CA ARG A 907 6.23 -12.47 7.70
C ARG A 907 4.72 -12.38 7.45
N PRO A 908 3.87 -12.97 8.33
CA PRO A 908 2.43 -12.86 8.15
C PRO A 908 1.97 -11.43 8.47
N VAL A 909 1.28 -10.79 7.54
CA VAL A 909 0.48 -9.59 7.81
C VAL A 909 -0.68 -10.01 8.70
N ARG A 910 -0.73 -9.42 9.90
CA ARG A 910 -1.85 -9.64 10.82
C ARG A 910 -3.01 -8.74 10.42
N PRO A 911 -4.26 -9.25 10.38
CA PRO A 911 -5.42 -8.37 10.32
C PRO A 911 -5.39 -7.41 11.50
N ALA A 912 -5.89 -6.21 11.30
CA ALA A 912 -5.90 -5.18 12.32
C ALA A 912 -6.73 -5.64 13.54
N ASP A 913 -6.27 -5.30 14.75
CA ASP A 913 -6.83 -5.84 16.00
C ASP A 913 -8.31 -5.47 16.19
N ASP A 914 -8.74 -4.33 15.64
CA ASP A 914 -10.12 -3.88 15.58
C ASP A 914 -11.02 -4.84 14.78
N LEU A 915 -10.58 -5.25 13.58
CA LEU A 915 -11.29 -6.16 12.70
C LEU A 915 -11.44 -7.56 13.33
N VAL A 916 -10.38 -8.01 14.00
CA VAL A 916 -10.39 -9.29 14.74
C VAL A 916 -11.36 -9.22 15.92
N ALA A 917 -11.36 -8.11 16.66
CA ALA A 917 -12.26 -7.90 17.78
C ALA A 917 -13.73 -7.81 17.33
N GLU A 918 -14.01 -7.16 16.20
CA GLU A 918 -15.35 -7.04 15.64
C GLU A 918 -15.89 -8.40 15.16
N LEU A 919 -15.09 -9.16 14.42
CA LEU A 919 -15.43 -10.54 14.05
C LEU A 919 -15.69 -11.41 15.30
N ALA A 920 -14.86 -11.29 16.34
CA ALA A 920 -15.06 -11.99 17.60
C ALA A 920 -16.39 -11.57 18.29
N GLY A 921 -16.81 -10.31 18.16
CA GLY A 921 -18.12 -9.82 18.60
C GLY A 921 -19.29 -10.53 17.91
N HIS A 922 -19.10 -11.00 16.68
CA HIS A 922 -20.06 -11.85 15.95
C HIS A 922 -19.88 -13.36 16.22
N GLY A 923 -19.07 -13.74 17.22
CA GLY A 923 -18.78 -15.14 17.54
C GLY A 923 -17.87 -15.82 16.51
N ILE A 924 -17.20 -15.06 15.65
CA ILE A 924 -16.30 -15.55 14.62
C ILE A 924 -14.86 -15.41 15.11
N THR A 925 -14.11 -16.50 15.12
CA THR A 925 -12.66 -16.46 15.33
C THR A 925 -12.00 -17.24 14.21
N PHE A 926 -10.77 -16.88 13.88
CA PHE A 926 -10.04 -17.60 12.86
C PHE A 926 -8.57 -17.67 13.20
N GLU A 927 -8.00 -18.70 12.65
CA GLU A 927 -6.60 -18.96 12.63
C GLU A 927 -5.88 -18.02 11.66
N PRO A 928 -4.74 -17.39 12.03
CA PRO A 928 -3.93 -16.64 11.08
C PRO A 928 -3.65 -17.43 9.79
N PRO A 929 -3.98 -16.87 8.60
CA PRO A 929 -3.64 -17.45 7.31
C PRO A 929 -2.15 -17.70 7.19
N HIS A 930 -1.80 -18.86 6.66
CA HIS A 930 -0.40 -19.20 6.40
C HIS A 930 -0.22 -19.90 5.06
N SER A 931 0.92 -19.64 4.44
CA SER A 931 1.30 -20.20 3.16
C SER A 931 1.85 -21.62 3.30
N THR A 932 1.79 -22.35 2.20
CA THR A 932 2.39 -23.68 2.05
C THR A 932 3.62 -23.66 1.14
N GLY A 933 3.94 -22.51 0.57
CA GLY A 933 4.96 -22.25 -0.43
C GLY A 933 4.63 -22.90 -1.77
N ALA A 934 4.75 -22.14 -2.86
CA ALA A 934 4.60 -22.64 -4.21
C ALA A 934 5.69 -23.66 -4.56
N SER A 935 5.36 -24.60 -5.44
CA SER A 935 6.40 -25.38 -6.11
C SER A 935 7.16 -24.44 -7.05
N SER A 936 8.49 -24.42 -7.00
CA SER A 936 9.31 -23.60 -7.90
C SER A 936 10.00 -24.47 -8.95
N THR A 937 10.72 -23.86 -9.88
CA THR A 937 11.61 -24.55 -10.82
C THR A 937 12.95 -24.96 -10.17
N LEU A 938 13.21 -24.52 -8.94
CA LEU A 938 14.45 -24.78 -8.23
C LEU A 938 14.48 -26.21 -7.65
N PRO A 939 15.63 -26.90 -7.69
CA PRO A 939 15.83 -28.20 -7.03
C PRO A 939 15.40 -28.24 -5.57
N ILE A 940 15.66 -27.17 -4.81
CA ILE A 940 15.23 -27.03 -3.42
C ILE A 940 15.11 -25.56 -3.01
N GLY A 941 14.03 -25.22 -2.32
CA GLY A 941 13.82 -23.94 -1.64
C GLY A 941 13.53 -24.12 -0.16
N LEU A 942 13.97 -23.18 0.68
CA LEU A 942 13.66 -23.15 2.11
C LEU A 942 12.66 -22.04 2.41
N LEU A 943 11.52 -22.39 3.02
CA LEU A 943 10.54 -21.44 3.52
C LEU A 943 10.56 -21.42 5.05
N ALA A 944 10.97 -20.31 5.63
CA ALA A 944 10.96 -20.06 7.07
C ALA A 944 9.77 -19.19 7.48
N ARG A 945 9.09 -19.58 8.57
CA ARG A 945 7.97 -18.82 9.15
C ARG A 945 7.78 -19.14 10.62
N TYR A 946 7.18 -18.23 11.37
CA TYR A 946 6.72 -18.52 12.73
C TYR A 946 5.35 -19.20 12.74
N ASP A 947 5.18 -20.23 13.59
CA ASP A 947 3.84 -20.74 13.91
C ASP A 947 3.21 -19.95 15.08
N ARG A 948 1.95 -20.24 15.40
CA ARG A 948 1.21 -19.51 16.46
C ARG A 948 1.77 -19.73 17.86
N LEU A 949 2.55 -20.80 18.06
CA LEU A 949 3.21 -21.07 19.32
C LEU A 949 4.55 -20.34 19.42
N GLY A 950 4.94 -19.58 18.38
CA GLY A 950 6.22 -18.87 18.31
C GLY A 950 7.40 -19.77 17.96
N ASN A 951 7.16 -20.99 17.44
CA ASN A 951 8.25 -21.81 16.90
C ASN A 951 8.62 -21.31 15.51
N LEU A 952 9.92 -21.27 15.20
CA LEU A 952 10.39 -21.03 13.84
C LEU A 952 10.33 -22.36 13.06
N VAL A 953 9.44 -22.43 12.08
CA VAL A 953 9.25 -23.59 11.21
C VAL A 953 9.97 -23.34 9.90
N ILE A 954 10.92 -24.20 9.55
CA ILE A 954 11.56 -24.19 8.24
C ILE A 954 11.05 -25.38 7.44
N THR A 955 10.55 -25.12 6.25
CA THR A 955 10.01 -26.09 5.32
C THR A 955 10.87 -26.13 4.07
N ALA A 956 11.49 -27.28 3.78
CA ALA A 956 12.15 -27.51 2.51
C ALA A 956 11.13 -27.98 1.48
N ILE A 957 11.07 -27.29 0.35
CA ILE A 957 10.28 -27.64 -0.83
C ILE A 957 11.27 -28.11 -1.88
N HIS A 958 11.29 -29.40 -2.21
CA HIS A 958 12.27 -29.96 -3.13
C HIS A 958 11.63 -30.68 -4.32
N ASP A 959 12.35 -30.69 -5.44
CA ASP A 959 12.08 -31.57 -6.57
C ASP A 959 12.58 -32.98 -6.24
N ARG A 960 11.67 -33.96 -6.24
CA ARG A 960 11.96 -35.37 -5.93
C ARG A 960 12.83 -36.05 -6.98
N SER A 961 12.93 -35.47 -8.17
CA SER A 961 13.83 -35.90 -9.25
C SER A 961 15.27 -35.44 -9.03
N ARG A 962 15.49 -34.45 -8.15
CA ARG A 962 16.80 -33.90 -7.81
C ARG A 962 17.23 -34.29 -6.40
N PHE A 963 16.31 -34.34 -5.44
CA PHE A 963 16.60 -34.69 -4.06
C PHE A 963 15.71 -35.84 -3.57
N ALA A 964 16.33 -36.88 -3.00
CA ALA A 964 15.61 -37.83 -2.18
C ALA A 964 15.18 -37.15 -0.86
N GLU A 965 14.04 -37.58 -0.32
CA GLU A 965 13.47 -37.01 0.92
C GLU A 965 14.46 -37.10 2.10
N SER A 966 15.21 -38.19 2.19
CA SER A 966 16.26 -38.37 3.21
C SER A 966 17.38 -37.33 3.08
N GLU A 967 17.73 -36.91 1.86
CA GLU A 967 18.81 -35.95 1.61
C GLU A 967 18.38 -34.52 1.93
N ALA A 968 17.16 -34.11 1.56
CA ALA A 968 16.65 -32.82 2.02
C ALA A 968 16.38 -32.79 3.52
N ALA A 969 15.98 -33.91 4.13
CA ALA A 969 15.82 -33.99 5.57
C ALA A 969 17.15 -33.78 6.30
N LYS A 970 18.28 -34.26 5.72
CA LYS A 970 19.62 -33.97 6.21
C LYS A 970 19.95 -32.47 6.09
N LEU A 971 19.70 -31.84 4.95
CA LEU A 971 19.90 -30.39 4.77
C LEU A 971 19.16 -29.60 5.83
N LEU A 972 17.88 -29.88 6.00
CA LEU A 972 17.04 -29.18 6.96
C LEU A 972 17.50 -29.40 8.41
N ALA A 973 17.94 -30.62 8.75
CA ALA A 973 18.52 -30.90 10.06
C ALA A 973 19.85 -30.16 10.30
N GLN A 974 20.70 -30.05 9.28
CA GLN A 974 21.95 -29.30 9.34
C GLN A 974 21.70 -27.80 9.50
N SER A 975 20.74 -27.22 8.76
CA SER A 975 20.30 -25.84 8.95
C SER A 975 19.80 -25.59 10.37
N MET A 976 18.94 -26.46 10.91
CA MET A 976 18.46 -26.38 12.29
C MET A 976 19.59 -26.45 13.32
N ARG A 977 20.61 -27.29 13.07
CA ARG A 977 21.76 -27.41 13.97
C ARG A 977 22.59 -26.13 13.98
N LEU A 978 22.89 -25.55 12.81
CA LEU A 978 23.62 -24.29 12.72
C LEU A 978 22.87 -23.15 13.43
N LEU A 979 21.57 -23.02 13.21
CA LEU A 979 20.74 -22.00 13.88
C LEU A 979 20.71 -22.15 15.41
N ARG A 980 20.86 -23.37 15.94
CA ARG A 980 20.99 -23.60 17.39
C ARG A 980 22.37 -23.25 17.93
N VAL A 981 23.41 -23.54 17.15
CA VAL A 981 24.81 -23.30 17.53
C VAL A 981 25.16 -21.82 17.49
N PHE A 982 24.60 -21.06 16.55
CA PHE A 982 24.89 -19.63 16.38
C PHE A 982 24.76 -18.81 17.68
N PRO A 983 23.64 -18.89 18.43
CA PRO A 983 23.52 -18.22 19.73
C PRO A 983 24.50 -18.68 20.82
N ASP A 984 25.14 -19.84 20.68
CA ASP A 984 26.14 -20.37 21.64
C ASP A 984 27.57 -19.88 21.35
N LEU A 985 27.78 -19.13 20.26
CA LEU A 985 29.09 -18.57 19.89
C LEU A 985 29.37 -17.32 20.73
N ALA A 986 29.64 -17.52 22.03
CA ALA A 986 29.62 -16.48 23.08
C ALA A 986 30.56 -15.26 22.92
N ASP A 987 31.45 -15.20 21.92
CA ASP A 987 32.42 -14.09 21.77
C ASP A 987 32.60 -13.61 20.32
N GLY A 988 31.75 -14.05 19.36
CA GLY A 988 31.85 -13.64 17.94
C GLY A 988 33.16 -13.98 17.21
N SER A 989 34.13 -14.60 17.90
CA SER A 989 35.51 -14.79 17.45
C SER A 989 35.80 -16.20 16.92
N ARG A 990 34.81 -17.10 16.94
CA ARG A 990 34.99 -18.46 16.42
C ARG A 990 35.09 -18.44 14.89
N PRO A 991 36.14 -19.07 14.32
CA PRO A 991 36.26 -19.17 12.87
C PRO A 991 35.14 -20.04 12.31
N ILE A 992 34.71 -19.75 11.09
CA ILE A 992 33.68 -20.48 10.37
C ILE A 992 34.01 -21.99 10.29
N ALA A 993 35.29 -22.34 10.10
CA ALA A 993 35.75 -23.72 10.14
C ALA A 993 35.33 -24.47 11.42
N ALA A 994 35.48 -23.85 12.59
CA ALA A 994 35.09 -24.44 13.88
C ALA A 994 33.57 -24.55 14.04
N VAL A 995 32.79 -23.72 13.35
CA VAL A 995 31.32 -23.83 13.33
C VAL A 995 30.89 -24.97 12.40
N LEU A 996 31.56 -25.13 11.26
CA LEU A 996 31.36 -26.27 10.35
C LEU A 996 31.73 -27.61 11.03
N ASP A 997 32.66 -27.61 11.98
CA ASP A 997 33.00 -28.80 12.77
C ASP A 997 31.82 -29.35 13.59
N ALA A 998 30.86 -28.50 13.96
CA ALA A 998 29.63 -28.94 14.63
C ALA A 998 28.76 -29.84 13.73
N LEU A 999 29.06 -29.90 12.43
CA LEU A 999 28.41 -30.76 11.46
C LEU A 999 29.29 -31.93 11.00
N SER A 1000 30.51 -32.11 11.54
CA SER A 1000 31.48 -33.12 11.08
C SER A 1000 31.00 -34.57 11.23
N ASP A 1001 30.09 -34.84 12.15
CA ASP A 1001 29.39 -36.12 12.32
C ASP A 1001 28.33 -36.40 11.22
N SER A 1002 27.98 -35.39 10.43
CA SER A 1002 26.90 -35.40 9.46
C SER A 1002 27.45 -35.40 8.03
N GLN A 1003 27.02 -36.37 7.21
CA GLN A 1003 27.43 -36.44 5.80
C GLN A 1003 26.88 -35.26 4.98
N VAL A 1004 27.67 -34.79 4.02
CA VAL A 1004 27.22 -33.82 3.01
C VAL A 1004 26.12 -34.48 2.16
N PRO A 1005 24.95 -33.84 1.99
CA PRO A 1005 23.84 -34.39 1.23
C PRO A 1005 24.18 -34.63 -0.25
N ARG A 1006 23.41 -35.50 -0.90
CA ARG A 1006 23.55 -35.81 -2.34
C ARG A 1006 22.33 -35.38 -3.15
N MET A 1007 22.56 -34.95 -4.39
CA MET A 1007 21.52 -34.63 -5.38
C MET A 1007 21.75 -35.38 -6.69
N ALA A 1008 20.68 -35.76 -7.37
CA ALA A 1008 20.73 -36.34 -8.70
C ALA A 1008 21.12 -35.29 -9.77
N PRO A 1009 21.81 -35.70 -10.85
CA PRO A 1009 22.07 -34.82 -11.98
C PRO A 1009 20.77 -34.36 -12.63
N ALA A 1010 20.79 -33.20 -13.29
CA ALA A 1010 19.66 -32.76 -14.10
C ALA A 1010 19.41 -33.78 -15.22
N ALA A 1011 18.15 -34.21 -15.40
CA ALA A 1011 17.78 -34.99 -16.56
C ALA A 1011 17.91 -34.11 -17.81
N GLY A 1012 18.61 -34.59 -18.84
CA GLY A 1012 18.71 -33.87 -20.11
C GLY A 1012 17.33 -33.68 -20.76
N PRO A 1013 17.10 -32.58 -21.49
CA PRO A 1013 15.85 -32.37 -22.22
C PRO A 1013 15.75 -33.37 -23.38
N GLY A 1014 15.09 -34.52 -23.17
CA GLY A 1014 14.81 -35.44 -24.29
C GLY A 1014 14.23 -36.84 -24.04
N ASP A 1015 14.40 -37.49 -22.87
CA ASP A 1015 14.64 -38.95 -22.97
C ASP A 1015 13.70 -39.95 -22.28
N THR A 1016 12.38 -39.70 -22.09
CA THR A 1016 11.47 -40.84 -21.84
C THR A 1016 10.00 -40.54 -22.12
N VAL A 1017 9.41 -41.25 -23.09
CA VAL A 1017 7.97 -41.22 -23.45
C VAL A 1017 7.11 -42.08 -22.51
N LEU A 1018 7.73 -43.00 -21.77
CA LEU A 1018 7.08 -43.91 -20.82
C LEU A 1018 7.83 -43.90 -19.47
N ALA A 1019 7.07 -43.93 -18.38
CA ALA A 1019 7.57 -44.14 -17.03
C ALA A 1019 7.04 -45.47 -16.50
N THR A 1020 7.94 -46.26 -15.92
CA THR A 1020 7.58 -47.48 -15.20
C THR A 1020 7.16 -47.11 -13.78
N LEU A 1021 5.87 -47.21 -13.48
CA LEU A 1021 5.32 -46.92 -12.16
C LEU A 1021 5.45 -48.09 -11.19
N SER A 1022 5.35 -49.33 -11.70
CA SER A 1022 5.61 -50.56 -10.95
C SER A 1022 6.07 -51.68 -11.91
N PRO A 1023 7.08 -52.48 -11.56
CA PRO A 1023 7.61 -53.52 -12.45
C PRO A 1023 6.71 -54.77 -12.57
N GLY A 1024 5.67 -54.92 -11.74
CA GLY A 1024 4.81 -56.10 -11.72
C GLY A 1024 5.38 -57.29 -10.93
N ARG A 1025 4.57 -58.33 -10.69
CA ARG A 1025 4.96 -59.54 -9.91
C ARG A 1025 5.49 -60.69 -10.77
N GLN A 1026 5.11 -60.76 -12.04
CA GLN A 1026 5.49 -61.80 -12.99
C GLN A 1026 6.08 -61.18 -14.26
N THR A 1027 7.19 -61.75 -14.73
CA THR A 1027 7.94 -61.22 -15.88
C THR A 1027 7.13 -61.26 -17.18
N ASP A 1028 6.19 -62.20 -17.33
CA ASP A 1028 5.39 -62.43 -18.55
C ASP A 1028 3.89 -62.09 -18.41
N GLY A 1029 3.46 -61.50 -17.29
CA GLY A 1029 2.04 -61.16 -17.05
C GLY A 1029 1.52 -59.99 -17.92
N PRO A 1030 0.19 -59.83 -18.10
CA PRO A 1030 -0.41 -58.74 -18.87
C PRO A 1030 -0.01 -57.36 -18.33
N ALA A 1031 0.39 -56.46 -19.23
CA ALA A 1031 0.86 -55.11 -18.88
C ALA A 1031 -0.29 -54.10 -18.90
N VAL A 1032 -0.23 -53.12 -18.00
CA VAL A 1032 -1.19 -52.01 -17.95
C VAL A 1032 -0.45 -50.72 -18.28
N CYS A 1033 -0.87 -50.01 -19.32
CA CYS A 1033 -0.36 -48.68 -19.64
C CYS A 1033 -1.44 -47.63 -19.38
N LEU A 1034 -1.11 -46.69 -18.50
CA LEU A 1034 -1.98 -45.62 -18.08
C LEU A 1034 -1.78 -44.41 -19.00
N VAL A 1035 -2.85 -44.08 -19.72
CA VAL A 1035 -2.89 -42.97 -20.67
C VAL A 1035 -3.54 -41.79 -19.96
N PRO A 1036 -2.81 -40.70 -19.67
CA PRO A 1036 -3.41 -39.54 -19.04
C PRO A 1036 -4.38 -38.85 -20.01
N PRO A 1037 -5.46 -38.22 -19.51
CA PRO A 1037 -6.27 -37.34 -20.34
C PRO A 1037 -5.41 -36.15 -20.85
N PRO A 1038 -5.74 -35.55 -22.00
CA PRO A 1038 -5.00 -34.40 -22.53
C PRO A 1038 -4.84 -33.29 -21.49
N GLY A 1039 -3.61 -32.86 -21.25
CA GLY A 1039 -3.28 -31.84 -20.25
C GLY A 1039 -3.11 -32.34 -18.81
N ALA A 1040 -3.27 -33.64 -18.55
CA ALA A 1040 -2.95 -34.26 -17.26
C ALA A 1040 -1.58 -34.97 -17.29
N ASP A 1041 -0.86 -34.92 -16.18
CA ASP A 1041 0.43 -35.61 -16.03
C ASP A 1041 0.22 -37.06 -15.56
N HIS A 1042 1.13 -37.98 -15.92
CA HIS A 1042 1.15 -39.37 -15.46
C HIS A 1042 1.12 -39.50 -13.93
N ALA A 1043 1.60 -38.49 -13.21
CA ALA A 1043 1.53 -38.40 -11.76
C ALA A 1043 0.09 -38.46 -11.19
N CYS A 1044 -0.96 -38.20 -12.00
CA CYS A 1044 -2.36 -38.38 -11.58
C CYS A 1044 -2.70 -39.86 -11.27
N TYR A 1045 -1.92 -40.80 -11.77
CA TYR A 1045 -2.06 -42.23 -11.50
C TYR A 1045 -1.23 -42.74 -10.32
N GLY A 1046 -0.49 -41.87 -9.64
CA GLY A 1046 0.33 -42.26 -8.48
C GLY A 1046 -0.45 -42.94 -7.36
N VAL A 1047 -1.75 -42.63 -7.23
CA VAL A 1047 -2.68 -43.26 -6.28
C VAL A 1047 -2.93 -44.75 -6.59
N LEU A 1048 -2.76 -45.18 -7.83
CA LEU A 1048 -2.97 -46.57 -8.24
C LEU A 1048 -1.77 -47.47 -7.93
N VAL A 1049 -0.57 -46.91 -7.76
CA VAL A 1049 0.66 -47.69 -7.52
C VAL A 1049 0.56 -48.61 -6.29
N PRO A 1050 0.10 -48.16 -5.12
CA PRO A 1050 -0.08 -49.05 -3.97
C PRO A 1050 -1.33 -49.94 -4.06
N LEU A 1051 -2.33 -49.57 -4.86
CA LEU A 1051 -3.62 -50.28 -4.96
C LEU A 1051 -3.60 -51.39 -6.02
N HIS A 1052 -2.79 -51.24 -7.06
CA HIS A 1052 -2.71 -52.16 -8.18
C HIS A 1052 -1.54 -53.13 -8.00
N ALA A 1053 -1.85 -54.34 -7.52
CA ALA A 1053 -0.90 -55.44 -7.33
C ALA A 1053 -0.95 -56.47 -8.47
N GLY A 1054 -1.12 -55.99 -9.71
CA GLY A 1054 -1.31 -56.82 -10.90
C GLY A 1054 -0.12 -57.71 -11.28
N PRO A 1055 -0.33 -58.72 -12.14
CA PRO A 1055 0.69 -59.70 -12.52
C PRO A 1055 1.79 -59.13 -13.42
N GLY A 1056 1.54 -58.11 -14.25
CA GLY A 1056 2.54 -57.48 -15.13
C GLY A 1056 2.88 -56.02 -14.77
N PRO A 1057 3.76 -55.35 -15.53
CA PRO A 1057 4.22 -53.99 -15.25
C PRO A 1057 3.11 -52.95 -15.43
N LEU A 1058 3.11 -51.96 -14.54
CA LEU A 1058 2.28 -50.76 -14.61
C LEU A 1058 3.12 -49.62 -15.18
N LEU A 1059 2.79 -49.20 -16.39
CA LEU A 1059 3.45 -48.13 -17.13
C LEU A 1059 2.53 -46.91 -17.20
N ALA A 1060 3.11 -45.72 -17.37
CA ALA A 1060 2.34 -44.53 -17.70
C ALA A 1060 3.03 -43.67 -18.76
N VAL A 1061 2.23 -43.05 -19.61
CA VAL A 1061 2.72 -42.13 -20.64
C VAL A 1061 3.13 -40.82 -19.97
N THR A 1062 4.42 -40.50 -20.00
CA THR A 1062 5.02 -39.37 -19.25
C THR A 1062 4.68 -38.01 -19.83
N THR A 1063 4.28 -37.97 -21.10
CA THR A 1063 3.99 -36.73 -21.82
C THR A 1063 2.60 -36.83 -22.47
N ALA A 1064 1.66 -36.01 -22.01
CA ALA A 1064 0.30 -35.96 -22.58
C ALA A 1064 0.26 -35.45 -24.04
N GLN A 1065 1.38 -34.90 -24.52
CA GLN A 1065 1.59 -34.41 -25.89
C GLN A 1065 2.39 -35.41 -26.76
N ALA A 1066 2.78 -36.58 -26.25
CA ALA A 1066 3.48 -37.56 -27.08
C ALA A 1066 2.58 -38.04 -28.22
N GLU A 1067 3.13 -38.00 -29.43
CA GLU A 1067 2.46 -38.54 -30.61
C GLU A 1067 2.06 -40.01 -30.38
N PRO A 1068 0.79 -40.40 -30.63
CA PRO A 1068 0.31 -41.76 -30.37
C PRO A 1068 1.18 -42.86 -31.00
N HIS A 1069 1.82 -42.58 -32.14
CA HIS A 1069 2.77 -43.47 -32.77
C HIS A 1069 4.05 -43.66 -31.95
N ALA A 1070 4.62 -42.59 -31.38
CA ALA A 1070 5.82 -42.64 -30.55
C ALA A 1070 5.57 -43.42 -29.25
N VAL A 1071 4.39 -43.23 -28.64
CA VAL A 1071 3.97 -44.00 -27.46
C VAL A 1071 3.82 -45.49 -27.81
N ALA A 1072 3.18 -45.81 -28.94
CA ALA A 1072 3.04 -47.19 -29.39
C ALA A 1072 4.40 -47.86 -29.64
N GLN A 1073 5.34 -47.18 -30.31
CA GLN A 1073 6.70 -47.70 -30.53
C GLN A 1073 7.45 -47.94 -29.22
N ALA A 1074 7.34 -47.00 -28.27
CA ALA A 1074 7.94 -47.16 -26.95
C ALA A 1074 7.33 -48.38 -26.21
N LEU A 1075 6.01 -48.57 -26.27
CA LEU A 1075 5.34 -49.72 -25.65
C LEU A 1075 5.78 -51.05 -26.27
N LEU A 1076 5.90 -51.13 -27.59
CA LEU A 1076 6.36 -52.34 -28.29
C LEU A 1076 7.81 -52.67 -27.95
N THR A 1077 8.66 -51.64 -27.79
CA THR A 1077 10.06 -51.80 -27.41
C THR A 1077 10.20 -52.30 -25.97
N VAL A 1078 9.38 -51.78 -25.05
CA VAL A 1078 9.44 -52.13 -23.61
C VAL A 1078 8.80 -53.48 -23.30
N LEU A 1079 7.70 -53.84 -23.98
CA LEU A 1079 6.88 -55.01 -23.62
C LEU A 1079 7.03 -56.21 -24.57
N GLY A 1080 7.52 -56.01 -25.79
CA GLY A 1080 7.54 -57.02 -26.86
C GLY A 1080 6.19 -57.20 -27.57
N PRO A 1081 6.17 -57.78 -28.79
CA PRO A 1081 5.01 -57.72 -29.69
C PRO A 1081 3.82 -58.60 -29.29
N ASN A 1082 4.03 -59.65 -28.48
CA ASN A 1082 2.99 -60.65 -28.17
C ASN A 1082 2.45 -60.54 -26.74
N ARG A 1083 2.81 -59.49 -25.99
CA ARG A 1083 2.38 -59.34 -24.60
C ARG A 1083 0.98 -58.71 -24.53
N PRO A 1084 0.02 -59.29 -23.79
CA PRO A 1084 -1.30 -58.68 -23.63
C PRO A 1084 -1.20 -57.32 -22.95
N LEU A 1085 -1.85 -56.31 -23.53
CA LEU A 1085 -1.79 -54.92 -23.11
C LEU A 1085 -3.19 -54.38 -22.80
N VAL A 1086 -3.33 -53.76 -21.62
CA VAL A 1086 -4.50 -52.96 -21.24
C VAL A 1086 -4.10 -51.49 -21.29
N LEU A 1087 -4.80 -50.68 -22.09
CA LEU A 1087 -4.70 -49.23 -22.04
C LEU A 1087 -5.80 -48.70 -21.13
N ALA A 1088 -5.45 -47.96 -20.08
CA ALA A 1088 -6.42 -47.48 -19.13
C ALA A 1088 -6.26 -46.00 -18.82
N GLY A 1089 -7.37 -45.34 -18.49
CA GLY A 1089 -7.31 -44.00 -17.93
C GLY A 1089 -8.65 -43.43 -17.52
N TRP A 1090 -8.60 -42.25 -16.91
CA TRP A 1090 -9.79 -41.52 -16.49
C TRP A 1090 -10.56 -40.93 -17.70
N SER A 1091 -11.81 -40.55 -17.47
CA SER A 1091 -12.63 -39.82 -18.45
C SER A 1091 -11.82 -38.68 -19.10
N GLY A 1092 -11.79 -38.66 -20.44
CA GLY A 1092 -10.91 -37.80 -21.23
C GLY A 1092 -9.71 -38.51 -21.88
N SER A 1093 -9.29 -39.69 -21.40
CA SER A 1093 -8.17 -40.45 -22.00
C SER A 1093 -8.57 -41.38 -23.15
N GLY A 1094 -9.88 -41.57 -23.39
CA GLY A 1094 -10.39 -42.56 -24.33
C GLY A 1094 -9.95 -42.34 -25.77
N GLN A 1095 -9.95 -41.10 -26.25
CA GLN A 1095 -9.52 -40.79 -27.61
C GLN A 1095 -8.00 -41.00 -27.81
N PRO A 1096 -7.11 -40.50 -26.93
CA PRO A 1096 -5.68 -40.86 -26.98
C PRO A 1096 -5.42 -42.37 -26.89
N ALA A 1097 -6.10 -43.08 -25.98
CA ALA A 1097 -5.95 -44.52 -25.81
C ALA A 1097 -6.37 -45.30 -27.07
N HIS A 1098 -7.46 -44.90 -27.74
CA HIS A 1098 -7.88 -45.50 -29.01
C HIS A 1098 -6.88 -45.29 -30.15
N ARG A 1099 -6.25 -44.10 -30.23
CA ARG A 1099 -5.23 -43.82 -31.25
C ARG A 1099 -3.95 -44.65 -31.03
N ILE A 1100 -3.51 -44.77 -29.78
CA ILE A 1100 -2.39 -45.63 -29.40
C ILE A 1100 -2.73 -47.10 -29.73
N ALA A 1101 -3.92 -47.56 -29.35
CA ALA A 1101 -4.38 -48.93 -29.63
C ALA A 1101 -4.36 -49.25 -31.13
N ALA A 1102 -4.84 -48.34 -31.98
CA ALA A 1102 -4.83 -48.52 -33.43
C ALA A 1102 -3.40 -48.74 -33.99
N HIS A 1103 -2.41 -48.00 -33.50
CA HIS A 1103 -1.02 -48.17 -33.90
C HIS A 1103 -0.39 -49.45 -33.35
N VAL A 1104 -0.73 -49.85 -32.12
CA VAL A 1104 -0.29 -51.14 -31.56
C VAL A 1104 -0.89 -52.31 -32.35
N THR A 1105 -2.20 -52.29 -32.64
CA THR A 1105 -2.87 -53.32 -33.46
C THR A 1105 -2.25 -53.42 -34.85
N ALA A 1106 -1.94 -52.30 -35.49
CA ALA A 1106 -1.27 -52.30 -36.79
C ALA A 1106 0.14 -52.91 -36.75
N GLY A 1107 0.84 -52.80 -35.61
CA GLY A 1107 2.19 -53.35 -35.41
C GLY A 1107 2.24 -54.81 -34.97
N THR A 1108 1.21 -55.33 -34.29
CA THR A 1108 1.24 -56.68 -33.66
C THR A 1108 0.09 -57.61 -34.06
N GLY A 1109 -0.94 -57.10 -34.74
CA GLY A 1109 -2.16 -57.85 -35.06
C GLY A 1109 -3.10 -58.09 -33.86
N HIS A 1110 -2.74 -57.66 -32.65
CA HIS A 1110 -3.53 -57.83 -31.44
C HIS A 1110 -4.04 -56.49 -30.93
N THR A 1111 -5.33 -56.41 -30.60
CA THR A 1111 -5.97 -55.17 -30.15
C THR A 1111 -5.90 -55.04 -28.62
N PRO A 1112 -5.26 -53.99 -28.08
CA PRO A 1112 -5.24 -53.73 -26.64
C PRO A 1112 -6.65 -53.52 -26.08
N VAL A 1113 -6.91 -54.01 -24.88
CA VAL A 1113 -8.17 -53.74 -24.17
C VAL A 1113 -8.13 -52.32 -23.63
N ILE A 1114 -9.14 -51.50 -23.93
CA ILE A 1114 -9.22 -50.11 -23.46
C ILE A 1114 -10.21 -50.01 -22.30
N VAL A 1115 -9.75 -49.50 -21.17
CA VAL A 1115 -10.56 -49.25 -19.97
C VAL A 1115 -10.63 -47.75 -19.71
N THR A 1116 -11.82 -47.18 -19.82
CA THR A 1116 -12.08 -45.77 -19.45
C THR A 1116 -13.12 -45.72 -18.34
N HIS A 1117 -12.92 -44.85 -17.35
CA HIS A 1117 -13.81 -44.74 -16.19
C HIS A 1117 -14.31 -43.29 -15.99
N GLY A 1118 -15.59 -43.13 -15.66
CA GLY A 1118 -16.28 -41.83 -15.56
C GLY A 1118 -15.85 -40.98 -14.38
N ALA A 1119 -15.83 -39.66 -14.55
CA ALA A 1119 -15.47 -38.69 -13.50
C ALA A 1119 -16.67 -38.39 -12.57
N GLY A 1120 -17.07 -39.39 -11.77
CA GLY A 1120 -17.67 -39.17 -10.43
C GLY A 1120 -16.58 -39.38 -9.38
N LYS A 1121 -16.75 -38.93 -8.12
CA LYS A 1121 -15.76 -39.00 -7.01
C LYS A 1121 -14.68 -40.08 -7.25
N PRO A 1122 -13.39 -39.74 -7.36
CA PRO A 1122 -12.37 -40.68 -7.79
C PRO A 1122 -12.12 -41.68 -6.68
N ASP A 1123 -12.86 -42.77 -6.70
CA ASP A 1123 -12.51 -43.97 -5.97
C ASP A 1123 -11.45 -44.71 -6.79
N ALA A 1124 -10.20 -44.62 -6.35
CA ALA A 1124 -9.10 -45.36 -6.97
C ALA A 1124 -9.33 -46.88 -6.88
N GLU A 1125 -10.14 -47.37 -5.93
CA GLU A 1125 -10.57 -48.76 -5.85
C GLU A 1125 -11.51 -49.11 -7.01
N SER A 1126 -12.34 -48.19 -7.49
CA SER A 1126 -13.26 -48.43 -8.61
C SER A 1126 -12.53 -48.58 -9.96
N LEU A 1127 -11.51 -47.77 -10.24
CA LEU A 1127 -10.65 -47.94 -11.42
C LEU A 1127 -9.76 -49.19 -11.28
N THR A 1128 -9.25 -49.48 -10.08
CA THR A 1128 -8.49 -50.71 -9.80
C THR A 1128 -9.36 -51.95 -10.02
N ASN A 1129 -10.60 -51.96 -9.51
CA ASN A 1129 -11.57 -53.03 -9.74
C ASN A 1129 -11.93 -53.19 -11.23
N ALA A 1130 -11.98 -52.09 -11.99
CA ALA A 1130 -12.18 -52.15 -13.44
C ALA A 1130 -10.97 -52.73 -14.18
N LEU A 1131 -9.75 -52.36 -13.77
CA LEU A 1131 -8.50 -52.94 -14.25
C LEU A 1131 -8.41 -54.43 -13.94
N ASP A 1132 -8.73 -54.85 -12.72
CA ASP A 1132 -8.69 -56.25 -12.30
C ASP A 1132 -9.71 -57.10 -13.08
N ARG A 1133 -10.92 -56.57 -13.32
CA ARG A 1133 -11.90 -57.23 -14.21
C ARG A 1133 -11.38 -57.37 -15.64
N ALA A 1134 -10.73 -56.34 -16.19
CA ALA A 1134 -10.16 -56.38 -17.53
C ALA A 1134 -8.98 -57.38 -17.62
N LEU A 1135 -8.11 -57.41 -16.62
CA LEU A 1135 -7.00 -58.37 -16.55
C LEU A 1135 -7.49 -59.81 -16.41
N ASN A 1136 -8.53 -60.05 -15.60
CA ASN A 1136 -9.14 -61.38 -15.47
C ASN A 1136 -9.81 -61.85 -16.77
N SER A 1137 -10.44 -60.94 -17.51
CA SER A 1137 -11.06 -61.28 -18.81
C SER A 1137 -10.04 -61.64 -19.91
N LEU A 1138 -8.83 -61.09 -19.85
CA LEU A 1138 -7.71 -61.48 -20.72
C LEU A 1138 -7.18 -62.87 -20.38
N GLY A 1139 -7.25 -63.31 -19.11
CA GLY A 1139 -6.86 -64.64 -18.67
C GLY A 1139 -7.85 -65.76 -19.03
N GLU A 1140 -9.15 -65.43 -19.20
CA GLU A 1140 -10.21 -66.41 -19.53
C GLU A 1140 -10.45 -66.59 -21.05
N GLY A 1141 -9.75 -65.85 -21.92
CA GLY A 1141 -9.94 -65.93 -23.37
C GLY A 1141 -11.31 -65.42 -23.86
N ARG A 1142 -12.02 -64.62 -23.06
CA ARG A 1142 -13.34 -64.08 -23.37
C ARG A 1142 -13.26 -62.68 -23.97
N TYR A 1143 -12.71 -62.56 -25.17
CA TYR A 1143 -13.00 -61.45 -26.09
C TYR A 1143 -12.86 -61.97 -27.53
N LEU A 1144 -14.02 -62.24 -28.15
CA LEU A 1144 -14.27 -62.27 -29.58
C LEU A 1144 -15.41 -61.28 -29.83
#